data_AF-A0A8T9BAH6-F1
#
_entry.id   AF-A0A8T9BAH6-F1
#
_cell.length_a   1.000
_cell.length_b   1.000
_cell.length_c   1.000
_cell.angle_alpha   90.00
_cell.angle_beta   90.00
_cell.angle_gamma   90.00
#
_symmetry.space_group_name_H-M   'P 1'
#
loop_
_entity.id
_entity.type
_entity.pdbx_description
1 polymer ?
#
loop_
_entity_poly.entity_id
_entity_poly.type
_entity_poly.pdbx_seq_one_letter_code
_entity_poly.pdbx_strand_id
1 'polypeptide(L)'
;MTWLQDVNSPEQFGFAKNQITPFNFTTPDHETIYAWHVMPLGLYAKHESEILQQPSGLADDITQTTAFRLLRDDPDSRLIINSDLAQNAGTVAQGWRTDSYRSLSDGSTSNIHILAIDYRGFGLSTGSPTEEGLITDGVAAVDWALQVAKVPSDRIVILGQSLGTAVTSAVAEHYAMKGVNFAGVVLVAGFTSLAELLPGYSIAGYLPVLSPLKSTPAILELFSSKLVDKWPSASRISNFVRLSKRVRLFILHARDDYEIPWTQSQGLFAAAANATTDGGMDLELLQKMKARTTVDTGDGTFISTWKAGENKIIRQEVVAYGHHSRVLTYATVSLAALKAFGLDDGGALPVSTLEVDNDNECQQRFPAKPTKYTTMADESKHEDPATSQEAAKEVIEEGKSALVESENEDEEDTAKDATPAAKKKKSKRKKIKAALGVGSGSSEASSSTQDGSKLVGKLDNDQAEQLLKMNPGLAAQIGDGGMAGSIEALKKMSLQDIMTGLASSGKNVKDMGAYKFWSTQPVPRLDDKTKIEVEGPIKEVIPEMVRKEAYPLSMDGFEWVTMDLTSDAELKEVYDLLYGHYVEDDEAMFRFNYSKSFLKWALTSPGWFPDWHRGIRATVSRKLVAFISAIPVTLRVREKDLKASEVNFMVVHKKLRSRRLAPLLIKEITRLCHLQGVYQAIYTGGVVLPKPVSTCRYFHRSIDWKKLNEVGFSPLPKNSKPEYQVRKYALPDRTATKGLRPMEMKDIDAVLDLLRRYLATFDMAPQFTREEVEHWLIPDPAYEQQVIWSYVVEDPTTKKLTDYFSFYCLESSIINNEKHSNIRAAYLYYYASEIALDPASSRSDLKTRLNALINDALILAKKYKFDVFNALTLLDNGLFLEQQKFGAGDGQLHYYLFNYNANPIAGGVDQKNLIDDGGSGVGVVML
;
A
#
# COMPACT_ATOMS: atom_id res chain seq x y z
N MET A 1 15.20 1.65 2.62
CA MET A 1 16.35 1.95 1.74
C MET A 1 17.33 2.78 2.55
N THR A 2 18.64 2.51 2.45
CA THR A 2 19.71 3.19 3.22
C THR A 2 20.14 4.51 2.56
N TRP A 3 19.18 5.30 2.06
CA TRP A 3 19.48 6.48 1.23
C TRP A 3 20.41 7.45 1.95
N LEU A 4 21.57 7.73 1.34
CA LEU A 4 22.60 8.68 1.82
C LEU A 4 23.36 8.27 3.09
N GLN A 5 23.22 7.04 3.57
CA GLN A 5 23.92 6.54 4.76
C GLN A 5 25.01 5.52 4.38
N ASP A 6 26.16 5.59 5.05
CA ASP A 6 27.31 4.70 4.81
C ASP A 6 27.25 3.48 5.73
N VAL A 7 27.15 2.28 5.14
CA VAL A 7 27.12 1.01 5.90
C VAL A 7 28.45 0.71 6.60
N ASN A 8 29.54 1.40 6.25
CA ASN A 8 30.77 1.35 7.03
C ASN A 8 30.75 2.27 8.26
N SER A 9 29.66 3.02 8.48
CA SER A 9 29.43 3.86 9.66
C SER A 9 28.18 3.40 10.42
N PRO A 10 28.25 2.27 11.18
CA PRO A 10 27.09 1.67 11.85
C PRO A 10 26.36 2.59 12.84
N GLU A 11 27.03 3.64 13.32
CA GLU A 11 26.47 4.66 14.22
C GLU A 11 25.27 5.38 13.58
N GLN A 12 25.26 5.53 12.26
CA GLN A 12 24.14 6.10 11.50
C GLN A 12 22.86 5.26 11.59
N PHE A 13 22.99 4.01 12.04
CA PHE A 13 21.89 3.06 12.19
C PHE A 13 21.56 2.78 13.66
N GLY A 14 22.11 3.58 14.59
CA GLY A 14 21.80 3.56 16.01
C GLY A 14 22.56 2.50 16.82
N PHE A 15 23.79 2.20 16.42
CA PHE A 15 24.74 1.43 17.23
C PHE A 15 25.75 2.35 17.91
N ALA A 16 26.32 1.90 19.03
CA ALA A 16 27.42 2.62 19.67
C ALA A 16 28.69 2.58 18.80
N LYS A 17 29.58 3.56 18.98
CA LYS A 17 30.79 3.69 18.17
C LYS A 17 31.65 2.42 18.27
N ASN A 18 32.02 1.85 17.13
CA ASN A 18 32.75 0.57 17.04
C ASN A 18 32.06 -0.64 17.69
N GLN A 19 30.76 -0.56 18.02
CA GLN A 19 30.01 -1.75 18.47
C GLN A 19 29.88 -2.78 17.36
N ILE A 20 29.80 -2.31 16.12
CA ILE A 20 29.79 -3.13 14.92
C ILE A 20 31.13 -2.97 14.21
N THR A 21 31.69 -4.09 13.76
CA THR A 21 32.86 -4.15 12.89
C THR A 21 32.44 -4.59 11.49
N PRO A 22 32.33 -3.67 10.53
CA PRO A 22 32.21 -4.02 9.11
C PRO A 22 33.49 -4.67 8.58
N PHE A 23 33.38 -5.72 7.78
CA PHE A 23 34.54 -6.41 7.18
C PHE A 23 34.12 -7.20 5.93
N ASN A 24 35.11 -7.72 5.19
CA ASN A 24 34.87 -8.60 4.05
C ASN A 24 35.51 -9.98 4.27
N PHE A 25 34.91 -11.02 3.70
CA PHE A 25 35.55 -12.32 3.52
C PHE A 25 35.25 -12.89 2.13
N THR A 26 35.97 -13.94 1.71
CA THR A 26 35.89 -14.47 0.35
C THR A 26 35.24 -15.86 0.35
N THR A 27 34.37 -16.12 -0.61
CA THR A 27 33.77 -17.45 -0.82
C THR A 27 34.73 -18.39 -1.54
N PRO A 28 34.50 -19.72 -1.50
CA PRO A 28 35.32 -20.69 -2.24
C PRO A 28 35.40 -20.45 -3.75
N ASP A 29 34.39 -19.79 -4.32
CA ASP A 29 34.30 -19.41 -5.73
C ASP A 29 34.74 -17.96 -6.02
N HIS A 30 35.48 -17.35 -5.09
CA HIS A 30 36.17 -16.06 -5.23
C HIS A 30 35.28 -14.81 -5.29
N GLU A 31 34.05 -14.89 -4.76
CA GLU A 31 33.23 -13.71 -4.52
C GLU A 31 33.58 -13.07 -3.17
N THR A 32 33.51 -11.74 -3.10
CA THR A 32 33.72 -10.98 -1.86
C THR A 32 32.38 -10.73 -1.19
N ILE A 33 32.27 -11.16 0.07
CA ILE A 33 31.08 -11.03 0.90
C ILE A 33 31.33 -9.98 1.98
N TYR A 34 30.52 -8.93 1.96
CA TYR A 34 30.49 -7.89 2.98
C TYR A 34 29.70 -8.35 4.19
N ALA A 35 30.20 -8.05 5.38
CA ALA A 35 29.62 -8.53 6.63
C ALA A 35 29.77 -7.53 7.78
N TRP A 36 28.85 -7.65 8.73
CA TRP A 36 28.89 -6.96 10.02
C TRP A 36 29.06 -7.98 11.14
N HIS A 37 30.08 -7.79 11.97
CA HIS A 37 30.16 -8.42 13.28
C HIS A 37 29.59 -7.48 14.33
N VAL A 38 28.50 -7.88 14.98
CA VAL A 38 27.82 -7.10 16.04
C VAL A 38 28.22 -7.64 17.41
N MET A 39 28.83 -6.80 18.24
CA MET A 39 29.10 -7.11 19.64
C MET A 39 27.87 -6.85 20.53
N PRO A 40 27.58 -7.72 21.51
CA PRO A 40 26.53 -7.46 22.50
C PRO A 40 26.86 -6.25 23.37
N LEU A 41 25.84 -5.43 23.65
CA LEU A 41 26.01 -4.14 24.35
C LEU A 41 26.57 -4.31 25.76
N GLY A 42 26.19 -5.37 26.48
CA GLY A 42 26.74 -5.67 27.80
C GLY A 42 28.25 -5.97 27.80
N LEU A 43 28.76 -6.57 26.73
CA LEU A 43 30.20 -6.80 26.56
C LEU A 43 30.91 -5.53 26.11
N TYR A 44 30.27 -4.76 25.22
CA TYR A 44 30.74 -3.43 24.83
C TYR A 44 30.97 -2.54 26.06
N ALA A 45 29.99 -2.46 26.97
CA ALA A 45 30.10 -1.64 28.18
C ALA A 45 31.29 -2.02 29.07
N LYS A 46 31.67 -3.31 29.12
CA LYS A 46 32.84 -3.78 29.89
C LYS A 46 34.18 -3.42 29.24
N HIS A 47 34.20 -3.25 27.92
CA HIS A 47 35.40 -3.02 27.12
C HIS A 47 35.39 -1.67 26.38
N GLU A 48 34.49 -0.76 26.74
CA GLU A 48 34.20 0.48 26.01
C GLU A 48 35.46 1.31 25.75
N SER A 49 36.32 1.44 26.76
CA SER A 49 37.58 2.20 26.63
C SER A 49 38.56 1.59 25.61
N GLU A 50 38.63 0.25 25.50
CA GLU A 50 39.49 -0.47 24.53
C GLU A 50 38.89 -0.38 23.12
N ILE A 51 37.55 -0.42 23.02
CA ILE A 51 36.81 -0.37 21.75
C ILE A 51 36.84 1.03 21.13
N LEU A 52 36.69 2.08 21.94
CA LEU A 52 36.73 3.47 21.46
C LEU A 52 38.11 3.91 20.96
N GLN A 53 39.18 3.21 21.35
CA GLN A 53 40.55 3.47 20.89
C GLN A 53 40.85 2.85 19.52
N GLN A 54 40.01 1.93 19.03
CA GLN A 54 40.20 1.31 17.73
C GLN A 54 39.77 2.19 16.56
N PRO A 55 40.38 2.02 15.38
CA PRO A 55 39.89 2.61 14.15
C PRO A 55 38.43 2.23 13.88
N SER A 56 37.64 3.19 13.44
CA SER A 56 36.25 3.00 12.99
C SER A 56 36.21 2.79 11.48
N GLY A 57 35.20 2.07 10.99
CA GLY A 57 35.00 1.82 9.56
C GLY A 57 35.19 0.36 9.16
N LEU A 58 35.35 0.13 7.85
CA LEU A 58 35.66 -1.18 7.30
C LEU A 58 37.01 -1.69 7.81
N ALA A 59 37.01 -2.84 8.47
CA ALA A 59 38.23 -3.52 8.90
C ALA A 59 38.82 -4.34 7.75
N ASP A 60 40.06 -4.03 7.36
CA ASP A 60 40.81 -4.81 6.37
C ASP A 60 41.10 -6.23 6.88
N ASP A 61 41.36 -6.36 8.18
CA ASP A 61 41.55 -7.64 8.87
C ASP A 61 40.80 -7.62 10.20
N ILE A 62 39.61 -8.25 10.20
CA ILE A 62 38.77 -8.34 11.40
C ILE A 62 39.48 -9.05 12.56
N THR A 63 40.48 -9.91 12.30
CA THR A 63 41.14 -10.69 13.35
C THR A 63 41.98 -9.85 14.31
N GLN A 64 42.29 -8.61 13.93
CA GLN A 64 43.03 -7.64 14.73
C GLN A 64 42.14 -6.78 15.63
N THR A 65 40.81 -6.89 15.48
CA THR A 65 39.87 -6.10 16.27
C THR A 65 39.62 -6.73 17.65
N THR A 66 39.42 -5.90 18.68
CA THR A 66 39.06 -6.38 20.02
C THR A 66 37.72 -7.11 19.98
N ALA A 67 36.78 -6.65 19.16
CA ALA A 67 35.48 -7.31 19.03
C ALA A 67 35.62 -8.77 18.61
N PHE A 68 36.43 -9.03 17.59
CA PHE A 68 36.74 -10.38 17.15
C PHE A 68 37.50 -11.20 18.19
N ARG A 69 38.50 -10.59 18.86
CA ARG A 69 39.24 -11.24 19.96
C ARG A 69 38.28 -11.74 21.04
N LEU A 70 37.32 -10.90 21.43
CA LEU A 70 36.33 -11.25 22.45
C LEU A 70 35.37 -12.35 21.99
N LEU A 71 34.97 -12.36 20.70
CA LEU A 71 34.21 -13.48 20.14
C LEU A 71 35.00 -14.80 20.18
N ARG A 72 36.26 -14.77 19.75
CA ARG A 72 37.10 -15.97 19.60
C ARG A 72 37.57 -16.54 20.94
N ASP A 73 38.02 -15.67 21.84
CA ASP A 73 38.76 -16.08 23.03
C ASP A 73 37.82 -16.37 24.24
N ASP A 74 36.60 -15.83 24.24
CA ASP A 74 35.62 -16.10 25.30
C ASP A 74 34.98 -17.50 25.10
N PRO A 75 35.15 -18.44 26.06
CA PRO A 75 34.56 -19.78 25.98
C PRO A 75 33.03 -19.79 26.11
N ASP A 76 32.44 -18.72 26.64
CA ASP A 76 31.00 -18.56 26.79
C ASP A 76 30.37 -17.77 25.64
N SER A 77 31.18 -17.23 24.72
CA SER A 77 30.66 -16.50 23.57
C SER A 77 29.74 -17.38 22.72
N ARG A 78 28.69 -16.79 22.18
CA ARG A 78 27.74 -17.45 21.28
C ARG A 78 27.61 -16.61 20.03
N LEU A 79 27.35 -17.27 18.92
CA LEU A 79 27.23 -16.59 17.63
C LEU A 79 25.90 -16.91 16.98
N ILE A 80 25.18 -15.88 16.58
CA ILE A 80 24.06 -15.99 15.65
C ILE A 80 24.61 -15.64 14.27
N ILE A 81 24.54 -16.58 13.32
CA ILE A 81 24.77 -16.30 11.91
C ILE A 81 23.42 -15.92 11.32
N ASN A 82 23.30 -14.66 10.95
CA ASN A 82 22.06 -14.05 10.51
C ASN A 82 22.00 -14.01 8.98
N SER A 83 21.24 -14.94 8.43
CA SER A 83 20.99 -15.18 7.01
C SER A 83 19.68 -14.53 6.58
N ASP A 84 19.55 -13.20 6.73
CA ASP A 84 18.30 -12.48 6.45
C ASP A 84 18.21 -11.96 5.02
N LEU A 85 17.35 -12.59 4.21
CA LEU A 85 17.09 -12.17 2.84
C LEU A 85 15.59 -11.86 2.62
N ALA A 86 15.20 -10.61 2.91
CA ALA A 86 13.84 -10.09 2.69
C ALA A 86 13.62 -9.58 1.24
N GLN A 87 12.36 -9.40 0.81
CA GLN A 87 11.97 -9.39 -0.62
C GLN A 87 12.54 -8.29 -1.54
N ASN A 88 13.39 -7.39 -1.05
CA ASN A 88 14.00 -6.34 -1.87
C ASN A 88 15.49 -6.47 -2.07
N ALA A 89 16.15 -7.45 -1.43
CA ALA A 89 17.55 -7.75 -1.57
C ALA A 89 18.47 -6.51 -1.56
N GLY A 90 19.09 -6.27 -0.41
CA GLY A 90 19.88 -5.07 -0.14
C GLY A 90 20.78 -5.26 1.08
N THR A 91 21.21 -4.18 1.72
CA THR A 91 22.35 -4.22 2.66
C THR A 91 22.03 -4.80 4.04
N VAL A 92 23.05 -5.21 4.78
CA VAL A 92 23.02 -5.63 6.20
C VAL A 92 22.32 -4.62 7.10
N ALA A 93 22.29 -3.34 6.72
CA ALA A 93 21.69 -2.24 7.49
C ALA A 93 20.27 -1.85 7.01
N GLN A 94 19.72 -2.53 6.01
CA GLN A 94 18.46 -2.11 5.39
C GLN A 94 17.23 -2.44 6.25
N GLY A 95 16.41 -1.42 6.50
CA GLY A 95 15.07 -1.59 7.09
C GLY A 95 15.14 -2.07 8.55
N TRP A 96 14.42 -3.15 8.87
CA TRP A 96 14.22 -3.67 10.23
C TRP A 96 15.38 -4.54 10.75
N ARG A 97 16.43 -4.76 9.94
CA ARG A 97 17.57 -5.63 10.29
C ARG A 97 18.38 -5.10 11.47
N THR A 98 18.58 -3.78 11.55
CA THR A 98 19.36 -3.19 12.65
C THR A 98 18.59 -3.25 13.98
N ASP A 99 17.26 -3.14 13.93
CA ASP A 99 16.39 -3.38 15.07
C ASP A 99 16.44 -4.85 15.54
N SER A 100 16.51 -5.80 14.60
CA SER A 100 16.65 -7.22 14.97
C SER A 100 18.01 -7.50 15.58
N TYR A 101 19.10 -6.91 15.09
CA TYR A 101 20.42 -7.09 15.71
C TYR A 101 20.45 -6.58 17.14
N ARG A 102 19.86 -5.41 17.40
CA ARG A 102 19.70 -4.90 18.77
C ARG A 102 18.89 -5.87 19.62
N SER A 103 17.72 -6.31 19.13
CA SER A 103 16.83 -7.21 19.87
C SER A 103 17.43 -8.59 20.14
N LEU A 104 18.26 -9.11 19.23
CA LEU A 104 18.93 -10.42 19.35
C LEU A 104 20.19 -10.36 20.23
N SER A 105 20.88 -9.22 20.24
CA SER A 105 22.08 -9.00 21.05
C SER A 105 21.77 -8.53 22.48
N ASP A 106 20.57 -8.00 22.73
CA ASP A 106 20.10 -7.49 24.04
C ASP A 106 19.45 -8.55 24.94
N GLY A 107 19.83 -9.82 24.79
CA GLY A 107 19.46 -10.88 25.73
C GLY A 107 20.17 -10.76 27.08
N SER A 108 19.62 -11.41 28.12
CA SER A 108 20.13 -11.38 29.50
C SER A 108 21.54 -11.98 29.73
N THR A 109 22.29 -12.31 28.68
CA THR A 109 23.53 -13.10 28.76
C THR A 109 24.82 -12.36 28.38
N SER A 110 24.77 -11.13 27.85
CA SER A 110 25.96 -10.31 27.51
C SER A 110 27.03 -11.00 26.65
N ASN A 111 26.74 -12.12 25.98
CA ASN A 111 27.74 -12.96 25.29
C ASN A 111 27.28 -13.45 23.90
N ILE A 112 26.16 -12.93 23.37
CA ILE A 112 25.63 -13.31 22.05
C ILE A 112 26.08 -12.28 21.02
N HIS A 113 26.97 -12.69 20.13
CA HIS A 113 27.39 -11.93 18.96
C HIS A 113 26.52 -12.26 17.76
N ILE A 114 26.52 -11.37 16.77
CA ILE A 114 25.82 -11.58 15.49
C ILE A 114 26.80 -11.41 14.34
N LEU A 115 26.77 -12.34 13.39
CA LEU A 115 27.39 -12.21 12.08
C LEU A 115 26.27 -12.03 11.05
N ALA A 116 26.16 -10.84 10.47
CA ALA A 116 25.24 -10.54 9.39
C ALA A 116 26.00 -10.35 8.08
N ILE A 117 25.48 -10.87 6.97
CA ILE A 117 26.14 -10.83 5.66
C ILE A 117 25.26 -10.15 4.60
N ASP A 118 25.90 -9.45 3.68
CA ASP A 118 25.34 -9.10 2.38
C ASP A 118 25.53 -10.29 1.45
N TYR A 119 24.45 -10.84 0.92
CA TYR A 119 24.57 -11.90 -0.07
C TYR A 119 25.14 -11.38 -1.39
N ARG A 120 25.81 -12.25 -2.14
CA ARG A 120 26.38 -11.91 -3.45
C ARG A 120 25.36 -11.24 -4.37
N GLY A 121 25.78 -10.19 -5.07
CA GLY A 121 24.91 -9.35 -5.91
C GLY A 121 24.04 -8.33 -5.15
N PHE A 122 24.17 -8.23 -3.83
CA PHE A 122 23.49 -7.24 -3.01
C PHE A 122 24.46 -6.46 -2.12
N GLY A 123 24.07 -5.23 -1.78
CA GLY A 123 24.85 -4.33 -0.94
C GLY A 123 26.27 -4.11 -1.43
N LEU A 124 27.26 -4.40 -0.59
CA LEU A 124 28.68 -4.26 -0.95
C LEU A 124 29.33 -5.58 -1.40
N SER A 125 28.59 -6.68 -1.47
CA SER A 125 29.08 -7.98 -1.94
C SER A 125 29.12 -8.06 -3.47
N THR A 126 30.11 -8.77 -4.01
CA THR A 126 30.27 -8.98 -5.46
C THR A 126 29.40 -10.14 -5.99
N GLY A 127 29.41 -10.41 -7.30
CA GLY A 127 28.80 -11.61 -7.86
C GLY A 127 27.32 -11.48 -8.29
N SER A 128 26.65 -12.62 -8.48
CA SER A 128 25.25 -12.71 -8.93
C SER A 128 24.43 -13.70 -8.08
N PRO A 129 23.17 -13.38 -7.73
CA PRO A 129 22.41 -14.10 -6.71
C PRO A 129 21.66 -15.34 -7.28
N THR A 130 22.37 -16.44 -7.51
CA THR A 130 21.76 -17.75 -7.88
C THR A 130 21.49 -18.62 -6.65
N GLU A 131 20.64 -19.65 -6.73
CA GLU A 131 20.41 -20.56 -5.59
C GLU A 131 21.70 -21.19 -5.06
N GLU A 132 22.53 -21.74 -5.95
CA GLU A 132 23.84 -22.31 -5.58
C GLU A 132 24.77 -21.27 -4.97
N GLY A 133 24.78 -20.05 -5.53
CA GLY A 133 25.62 -18.96 -5.03
C GLY A 133 25.23 -18.49 -3.64
N LEU A 134 23.94 -18.29 -3.39
CA LEU A 134 23.43 -17.87 -2.08
C LEU A 134 23.66 -18.95 -1.01
N ILE A 135 23.57 -20.24 -1.37
CA ILE A 135 23.95 -21.35 -0.48
C ILE A 135 25.45 -21.31 -0.18
N THR A 136 26.28 -21.06 -1.20
CA THR A 136 27.73 -20.93 -1.05
C THR A 136 28.11 -19.79 -0.11
N ASP A 137 27.42 -18.66 -0.15
CA ASP A 137 27.62 -17.54 0.78
C ASP A 137 27.30 -17.94 2.23
N GLY A 138 26.18 -18.64 2.43
CA GLY A 138 25.79 -19.15 3.75
C GLY A 138 26.80 -20.18 4.31
N VAL A 139 27.32 -21.07 3.47
CA VAL A 139 28.39 -22.01 3.84
C VAL A 139 29.67 -21.25 4.17
N ALA A 140 30.05 -20.26 3.36
CA ALA A 140 31.24 -19.45 3.60
C ALA A 140 31.16 -18.68 4.93
N ALA A 141 29.98 -18.16 5.30
CA ALA A 141 29.77 -17.51 6.61
C ALA A 141 29.94 -18.49 7.79
N VAL A 142 29.43 -19.73 7.66
CA VAL A 142 29.64 -20.76 8.68
C VAL A 142 31.10 -21.21 8.72
N ASP A 143 31.75 -21.41 7.58
CA ASP A 143 33.17 -21.75 7.51
C ASP A 143 34.03 -20.64 8.10
N TRP A 144 33.71 -19.37 7.88
CA TRP A 144 34.37 -18.26 8.57
C TRP A 144 34.20 -18.37 10.09
N ALA A 145 32.99 -18.65 10.59
CA ALA A 145 32.75 -18.80 12.03
C ALA A 145 33.53 -19.98 12.65
N LEU A 146 33.53 -21.14 11.99
CA LEU A 146 34.18 -22.36 12.46
C LEU A 146 35.71 -22.29 12.32
N GLN A 147 36.21 -21.75 11.21
CA GLN A 147 37.62 -21.84 10.82
C GLN A 147 38.41 -20.59 11.17
N VAL A 148 37.80 -19.40 11.07
CA VAL A 148 38.47 -18.11 11.34
C VAL A 148 38.16 -17.67 12.78
N ALA A 149 36.88 -17.52 13.12
CA ALA A 149 36.46 -17.11 14.46
C ALA A 149 36.58 -18.23 15.51
N LYS A 150 36.83 -19.48 15.07
CA LYS A 150 37.00 -20.67 15.92
C LYS A 150 35.85 -20.91 16.90
N VAL A 151 34.64 -20.45 16.56
CA VAL A 151 33.44 -20.68 17.38
C VAL A 151 32.98 -22.13 17.17
N PRO A 152 32.90 -22.96 18.21
CA PRO A 152 32.35 -24.31 18.12
C PRO A 152 30.91 -24.32 17.59
N SER A 153 30.56 -25.34 16.80
CA SER A 153 29.23 -25.44 16.17
C SER A 153 28.08 -25.50 17.20
N ASP A 154 28.31 -26.08 18.37
CA ASP A 154 27.34 -26.13 19.47
C ASP A 154 27.11 -24.78 20.18
N ARG A 155 27.87 -23.75 19.82
CA ARG A 155 27.68 -22.34 20.22
C ARG A 155 27.21 -21.45 19.07
N ILE A 156 26.84 -22.03 17.92
CA ILE A 156 26.33 -21.32 16.75
C ILE A 156 24.83 -21.60 16.56
N VAL A 157 24.03 -20.53 16.43
CA VAL A 157 22.66 -20.58 15.90
C VAL A 157 22.66 -20.00 14.50
N ILE A 158 22.00 -20.69 13.56
CA ILE A 158 21.75 -20.16 12.23
C ILE A 158 20.31 -19.66 12.20
N LEU A 159 20.14 -18.36 11.94
CA LEU A 159 18.84 -17.70 11.85
C LEU A 159 18.63 -17.24 10.42
N GLY A 160 17.47 -17.55 9.83
CA GLY A 160 17.09 -17.03 8.53
C GLY A 160 15.66 -16.50 8.51
N GLN A 161 15.45 -15.45 7.72
CA GLN A 161 14.14 -14.86 7.47
C GLN A 161 13.79 -14.92 5.97
N SER A 162 12.53 -15.24 5.65
CA SER A 162 12.02 -15.30 4.27
C SER A 162 12.86 -16.23 3.37
N LEU A 163 13.42 -15.75 2.24
CA LEU A 163 14.31 -16.56 1.38
C LEU A 163 15.57 -17.06 2.13
N GLY A 164 16.00 -16.31 3.14
CA GLY A 164 17.03 -16.71 4.09
C GLY A 164 16.73 -18.02 4.84
N THR A 165 15.45 -18.38 5.03
CA THR A 165 15.07 -19.68 5.62
C THR A 165 15.43 -20.85 4.71
N ALA A 166 15.36 -20.65 3.39
CA ALA A 166 15.69 -21.68 2.40
C ALA A 166 17.21 -21.89 2.29
N VAL A 167 17.98 -20.80 2.36
CA VAL A 167 19.46 -20.83 2.48
C VAL A 167 19.86 -21.51 3.79
N THR A 168 19.27 -21.07 4.92
CA THR A 168 19.54 -21.66 6.25
C THR A 168 19.25 -23.16 6.28
N SER A 169 18.15 -23.60 5.64
CA SER A 169 17.80 -25.02 5.53
C SER A 169 18.84 -25.81 4.73
N ALA A 170 19.36 -25.24 3.63
CA ALA A 170 20.40 -25.86 2.81
C ALA A 170 21.76 -25.94 3.55
N VAL A 171 22.13 -24.88 4.26
CA VAL A 171 23.34 -24.85 5.08
C VAL A 171 23.25 -25.87 6.21
N ALA A 172 22.11 -25.94 6.91
CA ALA A 172 21.88 -26.91 7.97
C ALA A 172 21.99 -28.36 7.45
N GLU A 173 21.38 -28.67 6.29
CA GLU A 173 21.53 -29.95 5.62
C GLU A 173 22.99 -30.25 5.23
N HIS A 174 23.68 -29.30 4.62
CA HIS A 174 25.08 -29.42 4.19
C HIS A 174 26.00 -29.86 5.34
N TYR A 175 25.86 -29.24 6.52
CA TYR A 175 26.65 -29.58 7.69
C TYR A 175 26.16 -30.83 8.42
N ALA A 176 24.86 -31.14 8.37
CA ALA A 176 24.34 -32.40 8.89
C ALA A 176 24.88 -33.61 8.13
N MET A 177 25.03 -33.52 6.80
CA MET A 177 25.71 -34.55 6.00
C MET A 177 27.18 -34.75 6.42
N LYS A 178 27.82 -33.71 6.94
CA LYS A 178 29.19 -33.76 7.51
C LYS A 178 29.23 -34.16 8.99
N GLY A 179 28.08 -34.48 9.60
CA GLY A 179 27.98 -34.86 11.01
C GLY A 179 28.11 -33.70 12.01
N VAL A 180 28.05 -32.45 11.54
CA VAL A 180 28.13 -31.25 12.39
C VAL A 180 26.72 -30.88 12.88
N ASN A 181 26.58 -30.62 14.18
CA ASN A 181 25.30 -30.23 14.79
C ASN A 181 25.42 -28.84 15.42
N PHE A 182 24.60 -27.90 14.95
CA PHE A 182 24.55 -26.54 15.51
C PHE A 182 23.81 -26.47 16.84
N ALA A 183 23.98 -25.38 17.59
CA ALA A 183 23.20 -25.11 18.81
C ALA A 183 21.69 -25.17 18.50
N GLY A 184 21.28 -24.50 17.43
CA GLY A 184 19.96 -24.65 16.83
C GLY A 184 19.79 -23.87 15.53
N VAL A 185 18.61 -24.03 14.93
CA VAL A 185 18.21 -23.39 13.68
C VAL A 185 16.91 -22.64 13.92
N VAL A 186 16.86 -21.37 13.52
CA VAL A 186 15.69 -20.49 13.68
C VAL A 186 15.23 -20.04 12.30
N LEU A 187 14.00 -20.38 11.94
CA LEU A 187 13.38 -20.02 10.67
C LEU A 187 12.22 -19.06 10.93
N VAL A 188 12.29 -17.86 10.38
CA VAL A 188 11.27 -16.81 10.55
C VAL A 188 10.59 -16.54 9.19
N ALA A 189 9.26 -16.58 9.16
CA ALA A 189 8.48 -16.35 7.93
C ALA A 189 8.92 -17.24 6.74
N GLY A 190 9.20 -18.52 6.99
CA GLY A 190 9.69 -19.46 5.98
C GLY A 190 8.61 -20.13 5.13
N PHE A 191 9.03 -20.75 4.03
CA PHE A 191 8.17 -21.44 3.05
C PHE A 191 8.65 -22.87 2.72
N THR A 192 7.75 -23.77 2.29
CA THR A 192 8.06 -25.19 2.01
C THR A 192 8.90 -25.39 0.76
N SER A 193 8.57 -24.70 -0.34
CA SER A 193 9.44 -24.55 -1.49
C SER A 193 9.09 -23.31 -2.32
N LEU A 194 10.03 -22.75 -3.08
CA LEU A 194 9.71 -21.60 -3.93
C LEU A 194 8.75 -22.01 -5.05
N ALA A 195 8.88 -23.23 -5.57
CA ALA A 195 7.96 -23.77 -6.59
C ALA A 195 6.51 -23.93 -6.09
N GLU A 196 6.31 -24.36 -4.83
CA GLU A 196 4.97 -24.43 -4.21
C GLU A 196 4.46 -23.06 -3.74
N LEU A 197 5.38 -22.17 -3.40
CA LEU A 197 5.07 -20.81 -2.99
C LEU A 197 4.62 -19.98 -4.20
N LEU A 198 5.31 -20.05 -5.34
CA LEU A 198 5.08 -19.23 -6.56
C LEU A 198 3.62 -19.13 -7.05
N PRO A 199 2.83 -20.21 -7.06
CA PRO A 199 1.39 -20.17 -7.36
C PRO A 199 0.54 -19.37 -6.36
N GLY A 200 1.06 -19.10 -5.16
CA GLY A 200 0.48 -18.26 -4.11
C GLY A 200 1.36 -17.08 -3.67
N TYR A 201 2.54 -16.91 -4.27
CA TYR A 201 3.55 -15.93 -3.89
C TYR A 201 3.10 -14.57 -4.38
N SER A 202 2.90 -13.65 -3.45
CA SER A 202 2.53 -12.29 -3.78
C SER A 202 3.73 -11.38 -3.58
N ILE A 203 4.23 -10.79 -4.66
CA ILE A 203 5.23 -9.75 -4.54
C ILE A 203 4.54 -8.55 -3.88
N ALA A 204 5.05 -8.14 -2.73
CA ALA A 204 4.52 -7.05 -1.91
C ALA A 204 3.08 -7.23 -1.37
N GLY A 205 2.53 -8.46 -1.34
CA GLY A 205 1.28 -8.74 -0.63
C GLY A 205 -0.03 -8.77 -1.42
N TYR A 206 -0.03 -8.53 -2.74
CA TYR A 206 -1.28 -8.17 -3.44
C TYR A 206 -1.61 -8.85 -4.79
N LEU A 207 -0.75 -9.72 -5.33
CA LEU A 207 -1.11 -10.58 -6.47
C LEU A 207 -0.33 -11.89 -6.46
N PRO A 208 -0.97 -13.07 -6.29
CA PRO A 208 -0.31 -14.34 -6.58
C PRO A 208 -0.13 -14.44 -8.10
N VAL A 209 1.06 -14.07 -8.57
CA VAL A 209 1.42 -13.84 -9.99
C VAL A 209 1.05 -15.02 -10.90
N LEU A 210 0.94 -16.23 -10.34
CA LEU A 210 0.69 -17.47 -11.06
C LEU A 210 -0.60 -18.20 -10.63
N SER A 211 -1.44 -17.60 -9.79
CA SER A 211 -2.69 -18.24 -9.32
C SER A 211 -3.67 -18.67 -10.45
N PRO A 212 -3.78 -17.98 -11.60
CA PRO A 212 -4.62 -18.43 -12.70
C PRO A 212 -4.16 -19.76 -13.32
N LEU A 213 -2.88 -20.13 -13.17
CA LEU A 213 -2.30 -21.38 -13.68
C LEU A 213 -2.65 -22.61 -12.83
N LYS A 214 -3.21 -22.43 -11.62
CA LYS A 214 -3.70 -23.54 -10.78
C LYS A 214 -4.87 -24.30 -11.43
N SER A 215 -5.58 -23.66 -12.36
CA SER A 215 -6.73 -24.21 -13.09
C SER A 215 -6.35 -25.28 -14.13
N THR A 216 -5.06 -25.38 -14.47
CA THR A 216 -4.52 -26.28 -15.50
C THR A 216 -3.22 -26.92 -14.99
N PRO A 217 -3.29 -28.08 -14.32
CA PRO A 217 -2.14 -28.74 -13.68
C PRO A 217 -0.92 -28.92 -14.59
N ALA A 218 -1.14 -29.23 -15.88
CA ALA A 218 -0.07 -29.42 -16.85
C ALA A 218 0.73 -28.14 -17.16
N ILE A 219 0.12 -26.95 -17.11
CA ILE A 219 0.81 -25.67 -17.38
C ILE A 219 1.61 -25.24 -16.14
N LEU A 220 1.08 -25.52 -14.94
CA LEU A 220 1.79 -25.32 -13.68
C LEU A 220 3.03 -26.23 -13.58
N GLU A 221 2.92 -27.49 -14.00
CA GLU A 221 4.04 -28.43 -14.09
C GLU A 221 5.06 -27.97 -15.14
N LEU A 222 4.62 -27.52 -16.32
CA LEU A 222 5.50 -26.99 -17.36
C LEU A 222 6.24 -25.72 -16.89
N PHE A 223 5.57 -24.81 -16.19
CA PHE A 223 6.17 -23.60 -15.62
C PHE A 223 7.16 -23.94 -14.49
N SER A 224 6.77 -24.82 -13.56
CA SER A 224 7.61 -25.27 -12.45
C SER A 224 8.83 -26.08 -12.93
N SER A 225 8.70 -26.78 -14.05
CA SER A 225 9.82 -27.49 -14.69
C SER A 225 10.88 -26.54 -15.29
N LYS A 226 10.48 -25.30 -15.61
CA LYS A 226 11.34 -24.26 -16.18
C LYS A 226 11.91 -23.27 -15.14
N LEU A 227 11.52 -23.38 -13.87
CA LEU A 227 12.15 -22.65 -12.78
C LEU A 227 13.58 -23.17 -12.58
N VAL A 228 14.55 -22.26 -12.74
CA VAL A 228 15.98 -22.55 -12.55
C VAL A 228 16.26 -22.82 -11.07
N ASP A 229 15.80 -21.94 -10.19
CA ASP A 229 15.94 -22.04 -8.74
C ASP A 229 14.61 -22.49 -8.10
N LYS A 230 14.64 -23.55 -7.28
CA LYS A 230 13.43 -24.24 -6.77
C LYS A 230 13.27 -24.18 -5.26
N TRP A 231 14.37 -24.01 -4.53
CA TRP A 231 14.40 -23.88 -3.06
C TRP A 231 13.56 -24.93 -2.30
N PRO A 232 13.90 -26.23 -2.32
CA PRO A 232 13.11 -27.29 -1.69
C PRO A 232 13.27 -27.36 -0.16
N SER A 233 12.91 -26.30 0.57
CA SER A 233 13.14 -26.14 2.01
C SER A 233 12.61 -27.30 2.88
N ALA A 234 11.39 -27.79 2.62
CA ALA A 234 10.79 -28.87 3.41
C ALA A 234 11.60 -30.19 3.32
N SER A 235 12.10 -30.51 2.12
CA SER A 235 12.97 -31.68 1.90
C SER A 235 14.31 -31.51 2.60
N ARG A 236 14.92 -30.33 2.49
CA ARG A 236 16.20 -30.01 3.16
C ARG A 236 16.08 -30.10 4.68
N ILE A 237 15.01 -29.56 5.25
CA ILE A 237 14.73 -29.69 6.69
C ILE A 237 14.53 -31.15 7.09
N SER A 238 13.80 -31.93 6.29
CA SER A 238 13.59 -33.36 6.57
C SER A 238 14.92 -34.12 6.59
N ASN A 239 15.79 -33.84 5.63
CA ASN A 239 17.12 -34.44 5.55
C ASN A 239 18.00 -34.00 6.72
N PHE A 240 18.03 -32.70 7.04
CA PHE A 240 18.68 -32.17 8.23
C PHE A 240 18.22 -32.92 9.50
N VAL A 241 16.90 -33.04 9.72
CA VAL A 241 16.36 -33.72 10.90
C VAL A 241 16.71 -35.21 10.95
N ARG A 242 16.72 -35.90 9.80
CA ARG A 242 17.10 -37.33 9.73
C ARG A 242 18.57 -37.55 10.02
N LEU A 243 19.44 -36.74 9.40
CA LEU A 243 20.90 -36.89 9.47
C LEU A 243 21.47 -36.43 10.82
N SER A 244 20.85 -35.42 11.45
CA SER A 244 21.32 -34.87 12.70
C SER A 244 20.97 -35.74 13.92
N LYS A 245 21.95 -35.92 14.80
CA LYS A 245 21.75 -36.59 16.10
C LYS A 245 21.08 -35.68 17.12
N ARG A 246 21.33 -34.37 17.02
CA ARG A 246 20.75 -33.32 17.87
C ARG A 246 20.10 -32.25 17.00
N VAL A 247 18.86 -31.92 17.30
CA VAL A 247 18.08 -30.91 16.57
C VAL A 247 17.39 -29.99 17.56
N ARG A 248 17.59 -28.68 17.40
CA ARG A 248 16.78 -27.64 18.02
C ARG A 248 16.31 -26.71 16.90
N LEU A 249 15.11 -26.97 16.37
CA LEU A 249 14.53 -26.25 15.24
C LEU A 249 13.37 -25.38 15.73
N PHE A 250 13.44 -24.07 15.49
CA PHE A 250 12.38 -23.12 15.79
C PHE A 250 11.82 -22.55 14.50
N ILE A 251 10.50 -22.60 14.34
CA ILE A 251 9.79 -22.11 13.16
C ILE A 251 8.79 -21.06 13.64
N LEU A 252 9.06 -19.80 13.30
CA LEU A 252 8.25 -18.66 13.72
C LEU A 252 7.54 -18.01 12.53
N HIS A 253 6.30 -17.58 12.74
CA HIS A 253 5.54 -16.90 11.69
C HIS A 253 4.52 -15.95 12.30
N ALA A 254 4.28 -14.79 11.66
CA ALA A 254 3.18 -13.92 12.02
C ALA A 254 1.92 -14.31 11.25
N ARG A 255 0.77 -14.33 11.93
CA ARG A 255 -0.52 -14.66 11.31
C ARG A 255 -0.97 -13.61 10.30
N ASP A 256 -0.55 -12.36 10.49
CA ASP A 256 -0.79 -11.21 9.61
C ASP A 256 0.35 -10.97 8.59
N ASP A 257 1.18 -11.98 8.33
CA ASP A 257 2.10 -12.02 7.19
C ASP A 257 1.28 -12.12 5.89
N TYR A 258 1.33 -11.05 5.10
CA TYR A 258 0.59 -10.92 3.84
C TYR A 258 1.37 -11.41 2.62
N GLU A 259 2.64 -11.81 2.78
CA GLU A 259 3.50 -12.21 1.67
C GLU A 259 3.71 -13.72 1.60
N ILE A 260 4.02 -14.32 2.75
CA ILE A 260 4.14 -15.76 2.91
C ILE A 260 3.05 -16.19 3.88
N PRO A 261 2.07 -17.00 3.45
CA PRO A 261 1.03 -17.46 4.35
C PRO A 261 1.63 -18.24 5.52
N TRP A 262 1.22 -17.93 6.75
CA TRP A 262 1.72 -18.61 7.94
C TRP A 262 1.49 -20.14 7.93
N THR A 263 0.54 -20.64 7.13
CA THR A 263 0.31 -22.08 6.92
C THR A 263 1.53 -22.79 6.34
N GLN A 264 2.40 -22.08 5.62
CA GLN A 264 3.68 -22.61 5.15
C GLN A 264 4.57 -23.11 6.30
N SER A 265 4.56 -22.42 7.45
CA SER A 265 5.26 -22.86 8.65
C SER A 265 4.70 -24.18 9.21
N GLN A 266 3.41 -24.47 9.00
CA GLN A 266 2.83 -25.77 9.37
C GLN A 266 3.38 -26.89 8.49
N GLY A 267 3.58 -26.63 7.19
CA GLY A 267 4.20 -27.58 6.26
C GLY A 267 5.65 -27.89 6.64
N LEU A 268 6.44 -26.86 6.96
CA LEU A 268 7.81 -27.02 7.45
C LEU A 268 7.86 -27.81 8.77
N PHE A 269 6.95 -27.51 9.71
CA PHE A 269 6.84 -28.26 10.96
C PHE A 269 6.47 -29.73 10.71
N ALA A 270 5.51 -30.00 9.83
CA ALA A 270 5.07 -31.35 9.51
C ALA A 270 6.20 -32.15 8.85
N ALA A 271 6.92 -31.56 7.90
CA ALA A 271 8.08 -32.19 7.26
C ALA A 271 9.17 -32.55 8.29
N ALA A 272 9.50 -31.60 9.18
CA ALA A 272 10.47 -31.82 10.25
C ALA A 272 10.02 -32.90 11.25
N ALA A 273 8.78 -32.83 11.74
CA ALA A 273 8.26 -33.77 12.72
C ALA A 273 8.15 -35.18 12.12
N ASN A 274 7.67 -35.31 10.89
CA ASN A 274 7.56 -36.59 10.19
C ASN A 274 8.94 -37.24 9.99
N ALA A 275 9.96 -36.44 9.69
CA ALA A 275 11.35 -36.87 9.55
C ALA A 275 11.98 -37.43 10.85
N THR A 276 11.30 -37.30 12.00
CA THR A 276 11.74 -37.92 13.26
C THR A 276 11.28 -39.37 13.42
N THR A 277 10.46 -39.90 12.52
CA THR A 277 9.91 -41.26 12.58
C THR A 277 10.48 -42.17 11.49
N ASP A 278 10.72 -43.42 11.84
CA ASP A 278 11.12 -44.45 10.89
C ASP A 278 9.88 -44.96 10.13
N GLY A 279 9.83 -44.76 8.82
CA GLY A 279 8.71 -45.18 7.95
C GLY A 279 7.68 -44.08 7.62
N GLY A 280 7.77 -42.92 8.27
CA GLY A 280 6.85 -41.80 8.08
C GLY A 280 5.53 -42.00 8.82
N MET A 281 5.09 -40.97 9.53
CA MET A 281 3.81 -40.91 10.22
C MET A 281 2.72 -40.44 9.26
N ASP A 282 1.55 -41.07 9.36
CA ASP A 282 0.33 -40.56 8.73
C ASP A 282 0.05 -39.10 9.15
N LEU A 283 -0.38 -38.28 8.19
CA LEU A 283 -0.53 -36.84 8.38
C LEU A 283 -1.63 -36.51 9.41
N GLU A 284 -2.69 -37.32 9.45
CA GLU A 284 -3.80 -37.15 10.37
C GLU A 284 -3.37 -37.48 11.80
N LEU A 285 -2.59 -38.55 11.97
CA LEU A 285 -1.98 -38.90 13.24
C LEU A 285 -1.00 -37.82 13.73
N LEU A 286 -0.16 -37.28 12.83
CA LEU A 286 0.78 -36.20 13.15
C LEU A 286 0.05 -34.94 13.62
N GLN A 287 -1.07 -34.58 12.97
CA GLN A 287 -1.91 -33.45 13.40
C GLN A 287 -2.53 -33.70 14.78
N LYS A 288 -3.05 -34.91 15.05
CA LYS A 288 -3.61 -35.29 16.35
C LYS A 288 -2.54 -35.21 17.45
N MET A 289 -1.33 -35.69 17.19
CA MET A 289 -0.22 -35.64 18.14
C MET A 289 0.25 -34.20 18.37
N LYS A 290 0.38 -33.41 17.30
CA LYS A 290 0.70 -31.97 17.40
C LYS A 290 -0.33 -31.23 18.24
N ALA A 291 -1.62 -31.51 18.07
CA ALA A 291 -2.68 -30.84 18.84
C ALA A 291 -2.54 -31.05 20.35
N ARG A 292 -2.05 -32.23 20.78
CA ARG A 292 -1.80 -32.54 22.21
C ARG A 292 -0.67 -31.72 22.84
N THR A 293 0.28 -31.27 22.03
CA THR A 293 1.43 -30.48 22.47
C THR A 293 1.36 -29.02 22.01
N THR A 294 0.18 -28.59 21.56
CA THR A 294 -0.09 -27.21 21.15
C THR A 294 -0.74 -26.44 22.28
N VAL A 295 -0.10 -25.34 22.66
CA VAL A 295 -0.64 -24.34 23.59
C VAL A 295 -1.24 -23.22 22.76
N ASP A 296 -2.56 -23.03 22.86
CA ASP A 296 -3.25 -21.86 22.31
C ASP A 296 -2.91 -20.63 23.17
N THR A 297 -2.45 -19.57 22.52
CA THR A 297 -2.04 -18.31 23.18
C THR A 297 -3.04 -17.17 22.93
N GLY A 298 -4.21 -17.45 22.34
CA GLY A 298 -5.30 -16.51 22.06
C GLY A 298 -5.28 -15.95 20.63
N ASP A 299 -6.40 -15.41 20.13
CA ASP A 299 -6.51 -14.78 18.80
C ASP A 299 -6.03 -15.66 17.61
N GLY A 300 -6.12 -16.99 17.76
CA GLY A 300 -5.62 -17.94 16.75
C GLY A 300 -4.09 -18.06 16.70
N THR A 301 -3.40 -17.64 17.74
CA THR A 301 -1.95 -17.83 17.94
C THR A 301 -1.69 -19.10 18.73
N PHE A 302 -0.54 -19.73 18.51
CA PHE A 302 -0.23 -20.97 19.22
C PHE A 302 1.26 -21.27 19.23
N ILE A 303 1.63 -22.13 20.18
CA ILE A 303 2.97 -22.73 20.29
C ILE A 303 2.80 -24.25 20.23
N SER A 304 3.36 -24.90 19.21
CA SER A 304 3.42 -26.36 19.13
C SER A 304 4.85 -26.83 19.37
N THR A 305 5.03 -27.80 20.27
CA THR A 305 6.36 -28.39 20.51
C THR A 305 6.33 -29.89 20.23
N TRP A 306 7.20 -30.35 19.35
CA TRP A 306 7.43 -31.75 19.05
C TRP A 306 8.78 -32.18 19.64
N LYS A 307 8.76 -33.22 20.46
CA LYS A 307 9.96 -33.85 21.01
C LYS A 307 10.03 -35.27 20.48
N ALA A 308 11.18 -35.64 19.91
CA ALA A 308 11.46 -37.00 19.45
C ALA A 308 12.77 -37.50 20.04
N GLY A 309 12.66 -38.49 20.92
CA GLY A 309 13.77 -38.91 21.79
C GLY A 309 14.25 -37.76 22.69
N GLU A 310 15.48 -37.88 23.20
CA GLU A 310 16.03 -36.90 24.15
C GLU A 310 16.63 -35.66 23.47
N ASN A 311 16.98 -35.75 22.18
CA ASN A 311 17.88 -34.79 21.53
C ASN A 311 17.27 -34.02 20.34
N LYS A 312 16.01 -34.27 19.97
CA LYS A 312 15.35 -33.57 18.86
C LYS A 312 14.12 -32.80 19.34
N ILE A 313 14.17 -31.48 19.22
CA ILE A 313 13.12 -30.54 19.57
C ILE A 313 12.79 -29.71 18.33
N ILE A 314 11.52 -29.75 17.92
CA ILE A 314 10.98 -28.92 16.85
C ILE A 314 9.86 -28.08 17.45
N ARG A 315 9.98 -26.76 17.43
CA ARG A 315 9.00 -25.84 17.99
C ARG A 315 8.47 -24.91 16.91
N GLN A 316 7.16 -24.89 16.73
CA GLN A 316 6.46 -23.91 15.91
C GLN A 316 5.79 -22.87 16.80
N GLU A 317 5.92 -21.61 16.46
CA GLU A 317 5.30 -20.51 17.19
C GLU A 317 4.68 -19.53 16.18
N VAL A 318 3.36 -19.37 16.25
CA VAL A 318 2.60 -18.45 15.40
C VAL A 318 2.10 -17.31 16.25
N VAL A 319 2.57 -16.10 15.97
CA VAL A 319 2.18 -14.87 16.68
C VAL A 319 1.09 -14.11 15.91
N ALA A 320 0.30 -13.28 16.59
CA ALA A 320 -0.86 -12.64 15.96
C ALA A 320 -0.45 -11.53 15.00
N TYR A 321 0.64 -10.84 15.34
CA TYR A 321 1.07 -9.61 14.71
C TYR A 321 2.57 -9.65 14.44
N GLY A 322 3.02 -8.87 13.46
CA GLY A 322 4.42 -8.76 13.10
C GLY A 322 4.64 -8.63 11.60
N HIS A 323 3.61 -8.89 10.78
CA HIS A 323 3.73 -8.91 9.32
C HIS A 323 4.93 -9.78 8.87
N HIS A 324 5.35 -9.65 7.62
CA HIS A 324 6.45 -10.45 7.09
C HIS A 324 7.83 -10.13 7.70
N SER A 325 8.16 -8.84 7.79
CA SER A 325 9.51 -8.39 8.14
C SER A 325 9.65 -7.91 9.59
N ARG A 326 8.57 -7.39 10.20
CA ARG A 326 8.63 -6.80 11.54
C ARG A 326 8.60 -7.86 12.64
N VAL A 327 8.08 -9.06 12.37
CA VAL A 327 8.11 -10.20 13.31
C VAL A 327 9.54 -10.59 13.72
N LEU A 328 10.52 -10.34 12.85
CA LEU A 328 11.93 -10.59 13.11
C LEU A 328 12.48 -9.80 14.32
N THR A 329 11.89 -8.64 14.62
CA THR A 329 12.32 -7.78 15.74
C THR A 329 11.60 -8.10 17.05
N TYR A 330 10.70 -9.09 17.06
CA TYR A 330 9.89 -9.38 18.23
C TYR A 330 10.66 -10.22 19.24
N ALA A 331 10.38 -10.00 20.53
CA ALA A 331 10.98 -10.74 21.65
C ALA A 331 10.83 -12.26 21.50
N THR A 332 9.79 -12.73 20.81
CA THR A 332 9.58 -14.15 20.52
C THR A 332 10.71 -14.76 19.68
N VAL A 333 11.27 -14.02 18.73
CA VAL A 333 12.42 -14.45 17.92
C VAL A 333 13.68 -14.50 18.77
N SER A 334 13.93 -13.47 19.59
CA SER A 334 15.03 -13.48 20.56
C SER A 334 14.91 -14.63 21.54
N LEU A 335 13.71 -14.91 22.05
CA LEU A 335 13.45 -16.04 22.94
C LEU A 335 13.70 -17.38 22.24
N ALA A 336 13.34 -17.52 20.97
CA ALA A 336 13.63 -18.71 20.19
C ALA A 336 15.15 -18.92 20.00
N ALA A 337 15.91 -17.86 19.75
CA ALA A 337 17.37 -17.93 19.68
C ALA A 337 17.99 -18.33 21.03
N LEU A 338 17.51 -17.77 22.16
CA LEU A 338 17.96 -18.16 23.50
C LEU A 338 17.68 -19.63 23.82
N LYS A 339 16.49 -20.14 23.46
CA LYS A 339 16.14 -21.56 23.61
C LYS A 339 16.93 -22.45 22.66
N ALA A 340 17.30 -21.97 21.48
CA ALA A 340 18.19 -22.67 20.57
C ALA A 340 19.58 -22.88 21.19
N PHE A 341 20.08 -21.93 21.97
CA PHE A 341 21.31 -22.10 22.75
C PHE A 341 21.15 -22.97 24.01
N GLY A 342 19.92 -23.28 24.44
CA GLY A 342 19.64 -24.05 25.66
C GLY A 342 19.78 -23.29 26.95
N LEU A 343 19.42 -22.00 26.91
CA LEU A 343 19.43 -21.11 28.07
C LEU A 343 18.11 -21.14 28.87
N ASP A 344 17.15 -21.98 28.49
CA ASP A 344 15.88 -22.22 29.18
C ASP A 344 15.94 -23.31 30.26
N ASP A 345 17.04 -24.06 30.34
CA ASP A 345 17.25 -25.17 31.27
C ASP A 345 17.56 -24.73 32.72
N GLY A 346 17.24 -23.47 33.07
CA GLY A 346 17.31 -22.89 34.43
C GLY A 346 15.94 -22.58 35.08
N GLY A 347 14.83 -23.05 34.50
CA GLY A 347 13.48 -22.80 35.02
C GLY A 347 12.45 -23.78 34.48
N ALA A 348 12.52 -25.04 34.94
CA ALA A 348 11.54 -26.06 34.60
C ALA A 348 10.14 -25.67 35.10
N LEU A 349 9.18 -25.47 34.19
CA LEU A 349 7.78 -25.72 34.50
C LEU A 349 7.60 -27.24 34.65
N PRO A 350 6.88 -27.73 35.68
CA PRO A 350 6.81 -29.15 35.99
C PRO A 350 6.13 -29.91 34.84
N VAL A 351 6.85 -30.87 34.26
CA VAL A 351 6.30 -31.83 33.32
C VAL A 351 5.49 -32.83 34.14
N SER A 352 4.16 -32.81 34.04
CA SER A 352 3.37 -33.98 34.42
C SER A 352 3.67 -35.08 33.41
N THR A 353 4.44 -36.07 33.82
CA THR A 353 4.55 -37.35 33.13
C THR A 353 3.17 -38.01 33.11
N LEU A 354 2.46 -37.93 31.98
CA LEU A 354 1.38 -38.86 31.70
C LEU A 354 2.03 -40.13 31.14
N GLU A 355 2.27 -41.06 32.06
CA GLU A 355 2.49 -42.46 31.73
C GLU A 355 1.26 -43.01 31.02
N VAL A 356 1.52 -43.80 29.97
CA VAL A 356 0.51 -44.53 29.21
C VAL A 356 0.20 -45.79 30.00
N ASP A 357 -0.97 -45.88 30.61
CA ASP A 357 -1.45 -47.14 31.20
C ASP A 357 -2.68 -47.68 30.47
N ASN A 358 -2.57 -48.96 30.12
CA ASN A 358 -3.57 -49.83 29.50
C ASN A 358 -4.73 -50.16 30.46
N ASP A 359 -5.86 -50.52 29.84
CA ASP A 359 -7.13 -50.98 30.44
C ASP A 359 -7.02 -51.93 31.65
N ASN A 360 -7.81 -51.69 32.72
CA ASN A 360 -8.87 -52.59 33.21
C ASN A 360 -9.47 -52.19 34.57
N GLU A 361 -10.81 -52.27 34.64
CA GLU A 361 -11.69 -52.67 35.76
C GLU A 361 -11.72 -51.98 37.15
N CYS A 362 -12.99 -51.70 37.54
CA CYS A 362 -13.63 -51.91 38.85
C CYS A 362 -13.64 -50.81 39.95
N GLN A 363 -14.83 -50.21 40.07
CA GLN A 363 -15.63 -49.99 41.30
C GLN A 363 -15.13 -49.15 42.50
N GLN A 364 -16.05 -48.24 42.87
CA GLN A 364 -16.55 -47.92 44.22
C GLN A 364 -15.99 -46.73 45.04
N ARG A 365 -16.96 -45.88 45.43
CA ARG A 365 -17.15 -45.07 46.68
C ARG A 365 -16.69 -43.60 46.72
N PHE A 366 -17.70 -42.74 46.86
CA PHE A 366 -17.64 -41.41 47.52
C PHE A 366 -17.55 -41.57 49.05
N PRO A 367 -17.08 -40.55 49.80
CA PRO A 367 -18.03 -39.57 50.36
C PRO A 367 -17.54 -38.11 50.36
N ALA A 368 -18.45 -37.24 50.78
CA ALA A 368 -18.49 -35.79 50.58
C ALA A 368 -18.06 -34.95 51.81
N LYS A 369 -17.61 -33.71 51.52
CA LYS A 369 -17.80 -32.41 52.24
C LYS A 369 -17.13 -32.18 53.61
N PRO A 370 -17.05 -30.91 54.14
CA PRO A 370 -17.02 -29.57 53.50
C PRO A 370 -15.98 -28.58 54.15
N THR A 371 -16.21 -27.26 53.98
CA THR A 371 -15.72 -26.06 54.72
C THR A 371 -14.42 -25.37 54.27
N LYS A 372 -14.30 -24.03 54.19
CA LYS A 372 -15.18 -22.88 54.50
C LYS A 372 -14.59 -21.60 53.85
N TYR A 373 -15.45 -20.61 53.59
CA TYR A 373 -15.15 -19.24 53.15
C TYR A 373 -14.16 -18.49 54.05
N THR A 374 -13.35 -17.60 53.47
CA THR A 374 -13.03 -16.29 54.06
C THR A 374 -12.92 -15.23 52.95
N THR A 375 -13.67 -14.15 53.11
CA THR A 375 -13.78 -12.93 52.29
C THR A 375 -12.75 -11.86 52.69
N MET A 376 -12.33 -11.03 51.74
CA MET A 376 -12.02 -9.57 51.77
C MET A 376 -11.12 -9.28 50.53
N ALA A 377 -11.59 -8.61 49.49
CA ALA A 377 -11.77 -7.15 49.31
C ALA A 377 -10.46 -6.42 48.96
N ASP A 378 -10.53 -5.69 47.84
CA ASP A 378 -9.66 -4.63 47.29
C ASP A 378 -8.16 -4.85 47.13
N GLU A 379 -7.69 -4.77 45.88
CA GLU A 379 -6.74 -3.73 45.46
C GLU A 379 -6.65 -3.65 43.93
N SER A 380 -7.29 -2.61 43.38
CA SER A 380 -7.04 -2.08 42.04
C SER A 380 -5.67 -1.39 41.99
N LYS A 381 -4.86 -1.66 40.97
CA LYS A 381 -3.72 -0.79 40.61
C LYS A 381 -3.83 -0.28 39.17
N HIS A 382 -4.13 1.01 39.13
CA HIS A 382 -3.93 2.04 38.12
C HIS A 382 -2.96 1.77 36.97
N GLU A 383 -3.43 2.05 35.75
CA GLU A 383 -2.60 2.57 34.66
C GLU A 383 -2.39 4.08 34.84
N ASP A 384 -1.18 4.55 34.52
CA ASP A 384 -0.69 5.92 34.75
C ASP A 384 -1.39 6.97 33.85
N PRO A 385 -1.95 8.07 34.39
CA PRO A 385 -2.62 9.13 33.61
C PRO A 385 -1.66 10.08 32.86
N ALA A 386 -0.35 9.93 33.02
CA ALA A 386 0.64 10.93 32.59
C ALA A 386 0.84 10.98 31.06
N THR A 387 0.79 9.84 30.38
CA THR A 387 1.06 9.75 28.93
C THR A 387 -0.06 10.32 28.06
N SER A 388 -1.26 10.48 28.61
CA SER A 388 -2.43 11.03 27.89
C SER A 388 -2.46 12.57 27.92
N GLN A 389 -1.75 13.19 28.86
CA GLN A 389 -1.70 14.65 28.99
C GLN A 389 -0.55 15.30 28.19
N GLU A 390 0.53 14.57 27.90
CA GLU A 390 1.66 15.11 27.12
C GLU A 390 1.30 15.34 25.64
N ALA A 391 0.57 14.40 25.00
CA ALA A 391 0.12 14.58 23.62
C ALA A 391 -0.92 15.72 23.46
N ALA A 392 -1.68 16.04 24.52
CA ALA A 392 -2.59 17.18 24.54
C ALA A 392 -1.83 18.50 24.75
N LYS A 393 -0.72 18.49 25.51
CA LYS A 393 0.13 19.67 25.75
C LYS A 393 1.00 20.06 24.54
N GLU A 394 1.53 19.10 23.77
CA GLU A 394 2.29 19.43 22.55
C GLU A 394 1.43 20.12 21.47
N VAL A 395 0.13 19.79 21.37
CA VAL A 395 -0.82 20.47 20.47
C VAL A 395 -1.16 21.89 20.96
N ILE A 396 -0.88 22.21 22.23
CA ILE A 396 -1.11 23.52 22.86
C ILE A 396 0.11 24.43 22.68
N GLU A 397 1.33 23.91 22.67
CA GLU A 397 2.54 24.75 22.50
C GLU A 397 2.79 25.18 21.04
N GLU A 398 2.55 24.33 20.04
CA GLU A 398 2.65 24.74 18.62
C GLU A 398 1.62 25.83 18.24
N GLY A 399 0.48 25.88 18.94
CA GLY A 399 -0.56 26.89 18.73
C GLY A 399 -0.17 28.31 19.15
N LYS A 400 0.82 28.46 20.04
CA LYS A 400 1.31 29.79 20.46
C LYS A 400 2.39 30.35 19.52
N SER A 401 3.09 29.48 18.78
CA SER A 401 4.10 29.92 17.80
C SER A 401 3.48 30.43 16.50
N ALA A 402 2.33 29.89 16.09
CA ALA A 402 1.69 30.24 14.81
C ALA A 402 0.80 31.51 14.87
N LEU A 403 0.55 32.06 16.05
CA LEU A 403 -0.27 33.27 16.25
C LEU A 403 0.55 34.57 16.39
N VAL A 404 1.88 34.49 16.35
CA VAL A 404 2.77 35.68 16.45
C VAL A 404 3.29 36.14 15.08
N GLU A 405 3.09 35.36 14.01
CA GLU A 405 3.56 35.72 12.65
C GLU A 405 2.48 36.32 11.73
N SER A 406 1.24 36.52 12.20
CA SER A 406 0.14 37.07 11.38
C SER A 406 -0.39 38.43 11.85
N GLU A 407 0.27 39.11 12.78
CA GLU A 407 -0.06 40.49 13.18
C GLU A 407 1.19 41.37 13.06
N ASN A 408 1.49 41.85 11.85
CA ASN A 408 2.07 43.17 11.62
C ASN A 408 1.81 43.57 10.16
N GLU A 409 0.98 44.59 10.04
CA GLU A 409 0.41 45.15 8.82
C GLU A 409 1.45 45.90 7.97
N ASP A 410 1.04 46.05 6.71
CA ASP A 410 1.46 47.00 5.69
C ASP A 410 1.91 48.39 6.21
N GLU A 411 2.95 48.96 5.59
CA GLU A 411 3.01 50.42 5.28
C GLU A 411 4.10 50.77 4.23
N GLU A 412 3.62 51.43 3.17
CA GLU A 412 4.19 52.37 2.18
C GLU A 412 5.69 52.43 1.74
N ASP A 413 5.86 52.22 0.43
CA ASP A 413 6.40 53.11 -0.62
C ASP A 413 7.62 54.05 -0.36
N THR A 414 8.67 53.94 -1.20
CA THR A 414 9.24 55.06 -2.02
C THR A 414 10.52 54.68 -2.79
N ALA A 415 10.65 55.28 -3.98
CA ALA A 415 11.65 55.04 -5.00
C ALA A 415 12.95 55.88 -4.88
N LYS A 416 14.08 55.36 -5.43
CA LYS A 416 14.92 55.93 -6.53
C LYS A 416 16.43 55.61 -6.46
N ASP A 417 16.93 55.20 -7.63
CA ASP A 417 18.25 55.46 -8.27
C ASP A 417 19.58 55.38 -7.49
N ALA A 418 20.47 54.48 -7.93
CA ALA A 418 21.68 54.86 -8.69
C ALA A 418 22.56 53.64 -9.07
N THR A 419 22.84 53.49 -10.37
CA THR A 419 24.02 52.80 -10.94
C THR A 419 25.10 53.86 -11.27
N PRO A 420 26.31 53.59 -11.85
CA PRO A 420 26.92 52.33 -12.32
C PRO A 420 28.43 52.16 -12.01
N ALA A 421 28.99 50.94 -12.18
CA ALA A 421 30.33 50.77 -12.78
C ALA A 421 30.56 49.34 -13.28
N ALA A 422 30.69 49.20 -14.60
CA ALA A 422 31.09 47.99 -15.30
C ALA A 422 32.61 47.98 -15.60
N LYS A 423 33.27 46.81 -15.49
CA LYS A 423 34.39 46.45 -16.38
C LYS A 423 34.70 44.93 -16.40
N LYS A 424 34.32 44.34 -17.55
CA LYS A 424 35.09 43.44 -18.44
C LYS A 424 35.27 41.93 -18.16
N LYS A 425 34.68 41.19 -19.11
CA LYS A 425 35.20 40.12 -20.00
C LYS A 425 35.19 38.68 -19.46
N LYS A 426 34.26 37.84 -19.95
CA LYS A 426 34.37 37.01 -21.19
C LYS A 426 35.61 36.12 -21.25
N SER A 427 35.34 34.81 -21.33
CA SER A 427 36.14 33.72 -21.89
C SER A 427 37.15 33.03 -20.95
N LYS A 428 36.77 31.85 -20.46
CA LYS A 428 37.56 30.61 -20.65
C LYS A 428 36.76 29.35 -20.34
N ARG A 429 35.81 29.08 -21.23
CA ARG A 429 35.37 27.73 -21.64
C ARG A 429 36.55 27.02 -22.33
N LYS A 430 37.63 26.72 -21.58
CA LYS A 430 38.85 26.04 -22.07
C LYS A 430 39.78 25.60 -20.93
N LYS A 431 39.29 24.78 -20.00
CA LYS A 431 40.09 24.01 -19.02
C LYS A 431 39.14 23.00 -18.34
N ILE A 432 38.83 21.91 -19.05
CA ILE A 432 38.52 20.52 -18.63
C ILE A 432 38.43 19.75 -19.97
N LYS A 433 39.51 19.81 -20.76
CA LYS A 433 39.66 19.02 -21.99
C LYS A 433 41.11 18.50 -22.14
N ALA A 434 41.79 18.38 -21.01
CA ALA A 434 43.19 17.96 -20.89
C ALA A 434 43.43 17.02 -19.69
N ALA A 435 42.37 16.42 -19.14
CA ALA A 435 42.47 15.38 -18.09
C ALA A 435 41.94 14.01 -18.54
N LEU A 436 41.43 13.89 -19.77
CA LEU A 436 41.00 12.63 -20.37
C LEU A 436 41.70 12.52 -21.72
N GLY A 437 42.96 12.10 -21.66
CA GLY A 437 43.77 11.81 -22.83
C GLY A 437 43.24 10.56 -23.53
N VAL A 438 42.71 10.74 -24.74
CA VAL A 438 42.58 9.66 -25.72
C VAL A 438 43.52 10.02 -26.86
N GLY A 439 44.63 9.28 -26.95
CA GLY A 439 45.57 9.27 -28.07
C GLY A 439 45.53 7.90 -28.71
N SER A 440 45.10 7.88 -29.97
CA SER A 440 44.86 6.76 -30.87
C SER A 440 46.13 6.09 -31.40
N GLY A 441 46.08 4.76 -31.63
CA GLY A 441 47.06 4.01 -32.42
C GLY A 441 46.61 2.57 -32.66
N SER A 442 46.02 2.33 -33.83
CA SER A 442 45.43 1.12 -34.42
C SER A 442 46.25 -0.19 -34.43
N SER A 443 45.59 -1.32 -34.19
CA SER A 443 45.45 -2.45 -35.15
C SER A 443 44.43 -3.48 -34.66
N GLU A 444 43.78 -4.15 -35.61
CA GLU A 444 42.52 -4.91 -35.54
C GLU A 444 42.58 -6.22 -34.75
N ALA A 445 41.54 -6.54 -33.97
CA ALA A 445 40.65 -7.71 -34.17
C ALA A 445 39.77 -8.05 -32.95
N SER A 446 38.50 -8.35 -33.25
CA SER A 446 37.43 -8.99 -32.44
C SER A 446 36.62 -8.14 -31.44
N SER A 447 35.50 -7.65 -31.97
CA SER A 447 34.30 -7.19 -31.28
C SER A 447 33.57 -8.32 -30.54
N SER A 448 33.09 -8.06 -29.33
CA SER A 448 31.80 -8.61 -28.87
C SER A 448 31.13 -7.69 -27.83
N THR A 449 30.45 -6.66 -28.34
CA THR A 449 29.21 -6.18 -27.74
C THR A 449 28.12 -7.23 -27.98
N GLN A 450 27.55 -7.80 -26.91
CA GLN A 450 26.23 -8.45 -26.92
C GLN A 450 25.55 -8.12 -25.58
N ASP A 451 24.70 -7.10 -25.41
CA ASP A 451 23.47 -6.69 -26.12
C ASP A 451 22.21 -7.27 -25.44
N GLY A 452 21.55 -6.43 -24.63
CA GLY A 452 20.27 -6.68 -23.97
C GLY A 452 19.07 -6.71 -24.93
N SER A 453 19.30 -6.52 -26.23
CA SER A 453 18.30 -6.77 -27.29
C SER A 453 18.00 -8.27 -27.51
N LYS A 454 18.76 -9.19 -26.90
CA LYS A 454 18.77 -10.61 -27.30
C LYS A 454 17.70 -11.54 -26.71
N LEU A 455 16.87 -11.10 -25.77
CA LEU A 455 15.82 -11.97 -25.22
C LEU A 455 14.59 -12.05 -26.13
N VAL A 456 14.28 -11.00 -26.91
CA VAL A 456 13.17 -11.00 -27.88
C VAL A 456 13.62 -11.49 -29.26
N GLY A 457 14.90 -11.31 -29.62
CA GLY A 457 15.47 -11.79 -30.89
C GLY A 457 15.55 -13.31 -31.07
N LYS A 458 15.26 -14.10 -30.02
CA LYS A 458 15.23 -15.57 -30.07
C LYS A 458 13.86 -16.17 -30.39
N LEU A 459 12.82 -15.35 -30.49
CA LEU A 459 11.51 -15.81 -30.96
C LEU A 459 11.63 -16.20 -32.43
N ASP A 460 11.29 -17.45 -32.74
CA ASP A 460 11.10 -17.85 -34.14
C ASP A 460 9.90 -17.07 -34.74
N ASN A 461 9.86 -16.97 -36.07
CA ASN A 461 8.84 -16.18 -36.75
C ASN A 461 7.40 -16.65 -36.45
N ASP A 462 7.17 -17.95 -36.23
CA ASP A 462 5.85 -18.48 -35.83
C ASP A 462 5.46 -18.03 -34.42
N GLN A 463 6.43 -17.99 -33.49
CA GLN A 463 6.20 -17.56 -32.10
C GLN A 463 5.95 -16.05 -32.00
N ALA A 464 6.65 -15.24 -32.80
CA ALA A 464 6.43 -13.81 -32.89
C ALA A 464 5.09 -13.49 -33.56
N GLU A 465 4.67 -14.27 -34.57
CA GLU A 465 3.38 -14.11 -35.23
C GLU A 465 2.22 -14.51 -34.31
N GLN A 466 2.37 -15.56 -33.48
CA GLN A 466 1.40 -15.91 -32.45
C GLN A 466 1.30 -14.83 -31.36
N LEU A 467 2.42 -14.24 -30.92
CA LEU A 467 2.44 -13.12 -29.96
C LEU A 467 1.74 -11.87 -30.51
N LEU A 468 1.90 -11.56 -31.79
CA LEU A 468 1.23 -10.44 -32.46
C LEU A 468 -0.27 -10.71 -32.70
N LYS A 469 -0.66 -11.95 -33.02
CA LYS A 469 -2.07 -12.38 -33.10
C LYS A 469 -2.77 -12.38 -31.74
N MET A 470 -2.04 -12.72 -30.68
CA MET A 470 -2.54 -12.73 -29.30
C MET A 470 -2.51 -11.34 -28.64
N ASN A 471 -1.82 -10.36 -29.25
CA ASN A 471 -1.78 -8.98 -28.77
C ASN A 471 -1.98 -7.94 -29.90
N PRO A 472 -3.24 -7.76 -30.37
CA PRO A 472 -3.56 -6.89 -31.50
C PRO A 472 -3.19 -5.42 -31.30
N GLY A 473 -3.08 -4.94 -30.06
CA GLY A 473 -2.69 -3.57 -29.72
C GLY A 473 -1.20 -3.29 -29.94
N LEU A 474 -0.35 -4.30 -29.71
CA LEU A 474 1.08 -4.24 -30.02
C LEU A 474 1.30 -4.25 -31.54
N ALA A 475 0.47 -5.00 -32.28
CA ALA A 475 0.46 -5.00 -33.74
C ALA A 475 0.05 -3.62 -34.32
N ALA A 476 -0.94 -2.95 -33.71
CA ALA A 476 -1.40 -1.62 -34.14
C ALA A 476 -0.38 -0.49 -33.86
N GLN A 477 0.44 -0.62 -32.82
CA GLN A 477 1.50 0.35 -32.49
C GLN A 477 2.72 0.30 -33.41
N ILE A 478 2.93 -0.81 -34.11
CA ILE A 478 4.15 -1.08 -34.88
C ILE A 478 4.09 -0.56 -36.34
N GLY A 479 2.93 -0.08 -36.79
CA GLY A 479 2.76 0.60 -38.09
C GLY A 479 2.65 -0.36 -39.29
N ASP A 480 2.11 0.15 -40.40
CA ASP A 480 1.53 -0.54 -41.56
C ASP A 480 2.52 -1.27 -42.50
N GLY A 481 3.56 -1.91 -41.95
CA GLY A 481 4.66 -2.56 -42.68
C GLY A 481 4.45 -4.04 -43.04
N GLY A 482 3.23 -4.57 -42.92
CA GLY A 482 2.94 -5.99 -43.10
C GLY A 482 3.55 -6.89 -42.01
N MET A 483 3.10 -8.15 -41.95
CA MET A 483 3.38 -9.06 -40.82
C MET A 483 4.88 -9.30 -40.58
N ALA A 484 5.68 -9.35 -41.66
CA ALA A 484 7.13 -9.53 -41.56
C ALA A 484 7.85 -8.31 -40.96
N GLY A 485 7.42 -7.09 -41.30
CA GLY A 485 7.97 -5.85 -40.74
C GLY A 485 7.63 -5.69 -39.26
N SER A 486 6.42 -6.12 -38.86
CA SER A 486 5.99 -6.05 -37.47
C SER A 486 6.74 -7.01 -36.55
N ILE A 487 7.11 -8.20 -37.06
CA ILE A 487 7.93 -9.18 -36.33
C ILE A 487 9.35 -8.65 -36.09
N GLU A 488 9.92 -7.90 -37.04
CA GLU A 488 11.27 -7.35 -36.89
C GLU A 488 11.33 -6.16 -35.91
N ALA A 489 10.27 -5.35 -35.84
CA ALA A 489 10.15 -4.27 -34.86
C ALA A 489 9.89 -4.80 -33.43
N LEU A 490 9.11 -5.88 -33.30
CA LEU A 490 8.88 -6.59 -32.03
C LEU A 490 10.21 -7.09 -31.43
N LYS A 491 11.08 -7.68 -32.27
CA LYS A 491 12.41 -8.18 -31.88
C LYS A 491 13.38 -7.08 -31.43
N LYS A 492 13.06 -5.80 -31.65
CA LYS A 492 13.88 -4.64 -31.30
C LYS A 492 13.37 -3.85 -30.09
N MET A 493 12.24 -4.22 -29.48
CA MET A 493 11.67 -3.54 -28.29
C MET A 493 12.28 -4.05 -26.97
N SER A 494 12.35 -3.17 -25.96
CA SER A 494 12.89 -3.49 -24.64
C SER A 494 11.83 -4.10 -23.71
N LEU A 495 12.23 -4.99 -22.79
CA LEU A 495 11.32 -5.68 -21.86
C LEU A 495 10.53 -4.70 -20.96
N GLN A 496 11.06 -3.50 -20.71
CA GLN A 496 10.42 -2.44 -19.92
C GLN A 496 9.22 -1.81 -20.63
N ASP A 497 9.23 -1.73 -21.96
CA ASP A 497 8.12 -1.20 -22.76
C ASP A 497 6.95 -2.21 -22.86
N ILE A 498 7.25 -3.51 -22.74
CA ILE A 498 6.25 -4.58 -22.69
C ILE A 498 5.57 -4.62 -21.31
N MET A 499 6.32 -4.42 -20.22
CA MET A 499 5.79 -4.44 -18.85
C MET A 499 4.92 -3.22 -18.50
N THR A 500 5.20 -2.06 -19.09
CA THR A 500 4.39 -0.85 -18.88
C THR A 500 2.99 -0.95 -19.49
N GLY A 501 2.79 -1.81 -20.51
CA GLY A 501 1.47 -2.12 -21.07
C GLY A 501 0.63 -3.15 -20.29
N LEU A 502 1.24 -3.86 -19.33
CA LEU A 502 0.58 -4.92 -18.53
C LEU A 502 0.19 -4.47 -17.10
N ALA A 503 0.67 -3.31 -16.66
CA ALA A 503 0.47 -2.78 -15.30
C ALA A 503 -0.89 -2.07 -15.09
N SER A 504 -1.79 -2.09 -16.08
CA SER A 504 -2.98 -1.23 -16.12
C SER A 504 -4.24 -1.81 -15.48
N SER A 505 -4.24 -3.00 -14.87
CA SER A 505 -5.45 -3.56 -14.25
C SER A 505 -5.24 -4.02 -12.81
N GLY A 506 -5.90 -3.34 -11.85
CA GLY A 506 -6.23 -3.94 -10.55
C GLY A 506 -5.46 -3.46 -9.30
N LYS A 507 -5.19 -2.15 -9.13
CA LYS A 507 -4.79 -1.64 -7.81
C LYS A 507 -5.93 -1.87 -6.78
N ASN A 508 -5.59 -2.43 -5.61
CA ASN A 508 -6.25 -2.27 -4.30
C ASN A 508 -7.25 -3.30 -3.72
N VAL A 509 -7.48 -4.51 -4.23
CA VAL A 509 -8.45 -5.43 -3.57
C VAL A 509 -7.79 -6.26 -2.44
N LYS A 510 -8.08 -5.96 -1.15
CA LYS A 510 -7.74 -6.80 0.03
C LYS A 510 -8.88 -7.78 0.37
N ASP A 511 -8.62 -8.91 1.03
CA ASP A 511 -9.66 -9.87 1.47
C ASP A 511 -10.62 -9.30 2.55
N MET A 512 -11.89 -9.76 2.59
CA MET A 512 -12.93 -9.33 3.55
C MET A 512 -12.49 -9.45 5.00
N GLY A 513 -11.73 -10.50 5.34
CA GLY A 513 -11.22 -10.76 6.68
C GLY A 513 -10.21 -9.71 7.17
N ALA A 514 -9.55 -8.99 6.25
CA ALA A 514 -8.64 -7.89 6.58
C ALA A 514 -9.39 -6.60 6.95
N TYR A 515 -10.66 -6.47 6.56
CA TYR A 515 -11.50 -5.31 6.86
C TYR A 515 -12.38 -5.54 8.10
N LYS A 516 -11.77 -5.63 9.29
CA LYS A 516 -12.47 -5.90 10.58
C LYS A 516 -13.72 -5.04 10.83
N PHE A 517 -13.75 -3.80 10.35
CA PHE A 517 -14.93 -2.92 10.43
C PHE A 517 -15.97 -3.27 9.36
N TRP A 518 -15.59 -3.26 8.08
CA TRP A 518 -16.51 -3.48 6.96
C TRP A 518 -17.13 -4.88 6.94
N SER A 519 -16.44 -5.89 7.48
CA SER A 519 -17.01 -7.24 7.64
C SER A 519 -18.24 -7.29 8.55
N THR A 520 -18.44 -6.27 9.39
CA THR A 520 -19.61 -6.11 10.27
C THR A 520 -20.69 -5.21 9.70
N GLN A 521 -20.42 -4.53 8.58
CA GLN A 521 -21.33 -3.58 7.96
C GLN A 521 -22.23 -4.28 6.93
N PRO A 522 -23.44 -3.75 6.67
CA PRO A 522 -24.34 -4.30 5.64
C PRO A 522 -23.85 -3.89 4.25
N VAL A 523 -22.75 -4.47 3.79
CA VAL A 523 -22.18 -4.27 2.44
C VAL A 523 -21.91 -5.62 1.78
N PRO A 524 -21.98 -5.75 0.44
CA PRO A 524 -21.68 -7.01 -0.24
C PRO A 524 -20.24 -7.47 0.04
N ARG A 525 -20.03 -8.78 0.13
CA ARG A 525 -18.69 -9.33 0.38
C ARG A 525 -17.89 -9.44 -0.91
N LEU A 526 -16.56 -9.41 -0.82
CA LEU A 526 -15.69 -9.51 -2.01
C LEU A 526 -15.75 -10.88 -2.69
N ASP A 527 -16.03 -11.94 -1.94
CA ASP A 527 -16.12 -13.32 -2.39
C ASP A 527 -17.50 -13.70 -2.96
N ASP A 528 -18.51 -12.81 -2.85
CA ASP A 528 -19.82 -13.00 -3.48
C ASP A 528 -19.68 -12.96 -5.01
N LYS A 529 -19.60 -14.15 -5.62
CA LYS A 529 -19.47 -14.38 -7.08
C LYS A 529 -20.80 -14.69 -7.77
N THR A 530 -21.87 -14.94 -7.03
CA THR A 530 -23.19 -15.23 -7.59
C THR A 530 -23.86 -13.96 -8.08
N LYS A 531 -24.38 -14.00 -9.31
CA LYS A 531 -25.26 -12.95 -9.84
C LYS A 531 -26.47 -12.82 -8.91
N ILE A 532 -26.79 -11.60 -8.50
CA ILE A 532 -27.90 -11.33 -7.61
C ILE A 532 -29.18 -11.36 -8.45
N GLU A 533 -30.08 -12.29 -8.14
CA GLU A 533 -31.36 -12.43 -8.85
C GLU A 533 -32.30 -11.24 -8.57
N VAL A 534 -32.32 -10.75 -7.33
CA VAL A 534 -33.14 -9.62 -6.90
C VAL A 534 -32.28 -8.62 -6.12
N GLU A 535 -32.04 -7.45 -6.71
CA GLU A 535 -31.33 -6.36 -6.05
C GLU A 535 -32.18 -5.74 -4.93
N GLY A 536 -31.59 -5.25 -3.84
CA GLY A 536 -32.36 -4.71 -2.73
C GLY A 536 -31.56 -4.52 -1.43
N PRO A 537 -32.23 -4.09 -0.35
CA PRO A 537 -31.59 -3.90 0.95
C PRO A 537 -30.95 -5.19 1.50
N ILE A 538 -29.75 -5.08 2.09
CA ILE A 538 -29.05 -6.23 2.68
C ILE A 538 -29.61 -6.57 4.06
N LYS A 539 -29.92 -5.54 4.85
CA LYS A 539 -30.48 -5.66 6.18
C LYS A 539 -31.70 -4.77 6.32
N GLU A 540 -32.79 -5.36 6.78
CA GLU A 540 -33.97 -4.62 7.19
C GLU A 540 -33.70 -3.91 8.53
N VAL A 541 -34.00 -2.61 8.57
CA VAL A 541 -33.79 -1.77 9.76
C VAL A 541 -35.13 -1.46 10.38
N ILE A 542 -35.32 -1.89 11.63
CA ILE A 542 -36.52 -1.62 12.42
C ILE A 542 -36.33 -0.23 13.08
N PRO A 543 -37.13 0.79 12.72
CA PRO A 543 -36.93 2.18 13.18
C PRO A 543 -36.90 2.33 14.71
N GLU A 544 -37.67 1.51 15.43
CA GLU A 544 -37.78 1.51 16.89
C GLU A 544 -36.51 1.00 17.58
N MET A 545 -35.74 0.13 16.90
CA MET A 545 -34.49 -0.46 17.41
C MET A 545 -33.27 0.41 17.15
N VAL A 546 -33.42 1.53 16.42
CA VAL A 546 -32.33 2.47 16.16
C VAL A 546 -31.96 3.21 17.45
N ARG A 547 -30.70 3.09 17.86
CA ARG A 547 -30.13 3.75 19.05
C ARG A 547 -30.40 5.26 19.03
N LYS A 548 -31.06 5.77 20.07
CA LYS A 548 -31.40 7.20 20.20
C LYS A 548 -30.22 8.06 20.65
N GLU A 549 -29.38 7.52 21.51
CA GLU A 549 -28.18 8.20 22.00
C GLU A 549 -26.98 8.06 21.06
N ALA A 550 -26.08 9.04 21.06
CA ALA A 550 -24.81 8.96 20.34
C ALA A 550 -23.96 7.76 20.78
N TYR A 551 -23.12 7.24 19.89
CA TYR A 551 -22.13 6.25 20.28
C TYR A 551 -21.09 6.85 21.23
N PRO A 552 -20.69 6.17 22.32
CA PRO A 552 -19.69 6.71 23.24
C PRO A 552 -18.34 6.82 22.53
N LEU A 553 -17.66 7.95 22.71
CA LEU A 553 -16.26 8.10 22.32
C LEU A 553 -15.42 7.34 23.35
N SER A 554 -14.69 6.32 22.91
CA SER A 554 -13.89 5.45 23.79
C SER A 554 -12.59 6.10 24.30
N MET A 555 -12.45 7.41 24.16
CA MET A 555 -11.26 8.18 24.53
C MET A 555 -11.67 9.37 25.38
N ASP A 556 -11.07 9.50 26.55
CA ASP A 556 -11.24 10.67 27.39
C ASP A 556 -10.70 11.92 26.69
N GLY A 557 -11.38 13.05 26.90
CA GLY A 557 -10.95 14.34 26.33
C GLY A 557 -11.50 14.66 24.94
N PHE A 558 -12.47 13.90 24.43
CA PHE A 558 -13.16 14.19 23.17
C PHE A 558 -14.68 14.22 23.34
N GLU A 559 -15.34 15.05 22.55
CA GLU A 559 -16.79 15.16 22.51
C GLU A 559 -17.31 15.21 21.06
N TRP A 560 -18.52 14.73 20.89
CA TRP A 560 -19.23 14.90 19.63
C TRP A 560 -19.75 16.33 19.50
N VAL A 561 -19.71 16.85 18.28
CA VAL A 561 -20.30 18.14 17.92
C VAL A 561 -21.07 18.03 16.62
N THR A 562 -22.19 18.72 16.52
CA THR A 562 -22.88 18.97 15.25
C THR A 562 -22.40 20.31 14.72
N MET A 563 -21.86 20.34 13.50
CA MET A 563 -21.29 21.54 12.91
C MET A 563 -22.39 22.34 12.19
N ASP A 564 -22.58 23.59 12.58
CA ASP A 564 -23.48 24.52 11.90
C ASP A 564 -22.76 25.23 10.75
N LEU A 565 -22.97 24.72 9.53
CA LEU A 565 -22.35 25.29 8.33
C LEU A 565 -22.99 26.59 7.85
N THR A 566 -24.05 27.07 8.52
CA THR A 566 -24.58 28.42 8.30
C THR A 566 -23.77 29.47 9.06
N SER A 567 -23.00 29.06 10.07
CA SER A 567 -22.06 29.89 10.80
C SER A 567 -20.69 29.91 10.12
N ASP A 568 -20.22 31.11 9.74
CA ASP A 568 -18.93 31.28 9.09
C ASP A 568 -17.74 30.83 9.95
N ALA A 569 -17.88 30.88 11.28
CA ALA A 569 -16.86 30.44 12.22
C ALA A 569 -16.71 28.91 12.21
N GLU A 570 -17.83 28.19 12.29
CA GLU A 570 -17.83 26.72 12.30
C GLU A 570 -17.50 26.16 10.91
N LEU A 571 -17.97 26.81 9.84
CA LEU A 571 -17.57 26.50 8.48
C LEU A 571 -16.06 26.67 8.28
N LYS A 572 -15.45 27.70 8.90
CA LYS A 572 -14.00 27.89 8.89
C LYS A 572 -13.27 26.74 9.61
N GLU A 573 -13.79 26.24 10.73
CA GLU A 573 -13.19 25.08 11.41
C GLU A 573 -13.17 23.83 10.52
N VAL A 574 -14.28 23.55 9.82
CA VAL A 574 -14.35 22.42 8.87
C VAL A 574 -13.38 22.62 7.71
N TYR A 575 -13.32 23.84 7.17
CA TYR A 575 -12.35 24.22 6.15
C TYR A 575 -10.90 23.97 6.59
N ASP A 576 -10.51 24.50 7.76
CA ASP A 576 -9.14 24.39 8.27
C ASP A 576 -8.75 22.92 8.49
N LEU A 577 -9.67 22.10 9.00
CA LEU A 577 -9.45 20.66 9.22
C LEU A 577 -9.25 19.91 7.90
N LEU A 578 -10.11 20.15 6.90
CA LEU A 578 -9.99 19.53 5.59
C LEU A 578 -8.69 19.96 4.90
N TYR A 579 -8.39 21.26 4.90
CA TYR A 579 -7.16 21.78 4.33
C TYR A 579 -5.94 21.14 4.98
N GLY A 580 -5.84 21.10 6.32
CA GLY A 580 -4.66 20.55 7.00
C GLY A 580 -4.49 19.03 6.89
N HIS A 581 -5.58 18.27 6.73
CA HIS A 581 -5.58 16.84 7.03
C HIS A 581 -6.38 15.93 6.09
N TYR A 582 -6.91 16.44 4.98
CA TYR A 582 -7.63 15.62 4.01
C TYR A 582 -6.69 14.97 2.98
N VAL A 583 -7.14 14.82 1.74
CA VAL A 583 -6.43 14.15 0.65
C VAL A 583 -5.25 14.99 0.17
N GLU A 584 -4.09 14.36 0.16
CA GLU A 584 -2.84 14.82 -0.47
C GLU A 584 -2.51 13.82 -1.58
N ASP A 585 -1.84 14.27 -2.62
CA ASP A 585 -1.27 13.36 -3.63
C ASP A 585 -0.13 12.52 -3.03
N ASP A 586 0.20 11.41 -3.68
CA ASP A 586 1.18 10.42 -3.18
C ASP A 586 2.58 11.01 -2.94
N GLU A 587 2.89 12.14 -3.57
CA GLU A 587 4.15 12.89 -3.45
C GLU A 587 4.05 14.14 -2.54
N ALA A 588 2.87 14.42 -1.99
CA ALA A 588 2.54 15.59 -1.16
C ALA A 588 2.88 16.95 -1.82
N MET A 589 2.77 17.04 -3.15
CA MET A 589 2.94 18.27 -3.92
C MET A 589 1.67 19.11 -3.99
N PHE A 590 0.50 18.48 -3.92
CA PHE A 590 -0.81 19.12 -4.05
C PHE A 590 -1.75 18.72 -2.92
N ARG A 591 -2.54 19.69 -2.48
CA ARG A 591 -3.55 19.53 -1.43
C ARG A 591 -4.86 20.14 -1.88
N PHE A 592 -5.97 19.42 -1.74
CA PHE A 592 -7.27 20.01 -2.07
C PHE A 592 -7.58 21.21 -1.18
N ASN A 593 -8.00 22.29 -1.82
CA ASN A 593 -8.41 23.53 -1.18
C ASN A 593 -9.91 23.75 -1.46
N TYR A 594 -10.74 23.03 -0.71
CA TYR A 594 -12.19 23.21 -0.76
C TYR A 594 -12.54 24.59 -0.20
N SER A 595 -12.94 25.55 -1.03
CA SER A 595 -13.30 26.87 -0.52
C SER A 595 -14.55 26.80 0.40
N LYS A 596 -14.72 27.80 1.26
CA LYS A 596 -15.94 27.91 2.09
C LYS A 596 -17.21 27.93 1.24
N SER A 597 -17.17 28.62 0.10
CA SER A 597 -18.28 28.65 -0.88
C SER A 597 -18.57 27.25 -1.42
N PHE A 598 -17.54 26.47 -1.74
CA PHE A 598 -17.69 25.08 -2.18
C PHE A 598 -18.31 24.20 -1.10
N LEU A 599 -17.79 24.27 0.13
CA LEU A 599 -18.31 23.46 1.25
C LEU A 599 -19.77 23.80 1.55
N LYS A 600 -20.15 25.08 1.53
CA LYS A 600 -21.54 25.50 1.70
C LYS A 600 -22.42 24.95 0.58
N TRP A 601 -22.03 25.14 -0.68
CA TRP A 601 -22.73 24.59 -1.84
C TRP A 601 -22.89 23.07 -1.79
N ALA A 602 -21.84 22.34 -1.41
CA ALA A 602 -21.84 20.87 -1.37
C ALA A 602 -22.63 20.29 -0.18
N LEU A 603 -22.63 20.96 0.97
CA LEU A 603 -23.14 20.39 2.23
C LEU A 603 -24.53 20.89 2.60
N THR A 604 -25.04 21.98 1.99
CA THR A 604 -26.38 22.51 2.27
C THR A 604 -27.35 22.28 1.12
N SER A 605 -27.34 21.07 0.54
CA SER A 605 -28.29 20.69 -0.51
C SER A 605 -29.75 20.76 -0.01
N PRO A 606 -30.75 20.96 -0.88
CA PRO A 606 -32.15 20.98 -0.46
C PRO A 606 -32.52 19.75 0.37
N GLY A 607 -33.14 19.97 1.53
CA GLY A 607 -33.51 18.91 2.46
C GLY A 607 -32.40 18.41 3.39
N TRP A 608 -31.20 19.01 3.37
CA TRP A 608 -30.11 18.64 4.28
C TRP A 608 -30.52 18.70 5.76
N PHE A 609 -29.91 17.82 6.56
CA PHE A 609 -30.13 17.76 8.01
C PHE A 609 -28.90 18.31 8.74
N PRO A 610 -29.04 19.31 9.62
CA PRO A 610 -27.90 19.84 10.37
C PRO A 610 -27.12 18.79 11.14
N ASP A 611 -27.83 17.83 11.74
CA ASP A 611 -27.21 16.75 12.50
C ASP A 611 -26.30 15.85 11.66
N TRP A 612 -26.45 15.82 10.33
CA TRP A 612 -25.62 15.00 9.45
C TRP A 612 -24.23 15.60 9.19
N HIS A 613 -23.96 16.80 9.68
CA HIS A 613 -22.62 17.40 9.71
C HIS A 613 -21.97 17.12 11.04
N ARG A 614 -21.32 15.96 11.14
CA ARG A 614 -20.86 15.42 12.42
C ARG A 614 -19.36 15.58 12.60
N GLY A 615 -18.97 16.22 13.70
CA GLY A 615 -17.57 16.45 14.08
C GLY A 615 -17.20 15.84 15.43
N ILE A 616 -15.90 15.75 15.69
CA ILE A 616 -15.33 15.46 17.01
C ILE A 616 -14.43 16.63 17.41
N ARG A 617 -14.69 17.23 18.58
CA ARG A 617 -13.83 18.26 19.18
C ARG A 617 -13.07 17.69 20.37
N ALA A 618 -11.84 18.15 20.57
CA ALA A 618 -11.12 17.91 21.82
C ALA A 618 -11.74 18.79 22.92
N THR A 619 -12.07 18.22 24.08
CA THR A 619 -12.80 18.94 25.15
C THR A 619 -12.00 20.09 25.74
N VAL A 620 -10.68 19.92 25.87
CA VAL A 620 -9.77 20.93 26.48
C VAL A 620 -9.46 22.07 25.51
N SER A 621 -9.00 21.76 24.30
CA SER A 621 -8.57 22.79 23.33
C SER A 621 -9.71 23.33 22.47
N ARG A 622 -10.89 22.68 22.51
CA ARG A 622 -12.04 22.93 21.64
C ARG A 622 -11.78 22.77 20.13
N LYS A 623 -10.59 22.34 19.73
CA LYS A 623 -10.22 22.15 18.32
C LYS A 623 -11.00 20.99 17.69
N LEU A 624 -11.51 21.20 16.48
CA LEU A 624 -12.10 20.16 15.65
C LEU A 624 -11.00 19.22 15.12
N VAL A 625 -11.14 17.91 15.36
CA VAL A 625 -10.10 16.90 15.04
C VAL A 625 -10.58 15.82 14.08
N ALA A 626 -11.89 15.70 13.85
CA ALA A 626 -12.45 14.80 12.87
C ALA A 626 -13.82 15.31 12.40
N PHE A 627 -14.19 14.99 11.16
CA PHE A 627 -15.46 15.40 10.55
C PHE A 627 -15.94 14.36 9.54
N ILE A 628 -17.26 14.21 9.41
CA ILE A 628 -17.95 13.42 8.38
C ILE A 628 -19.27 14.12 8.05
N SER A 629 -19.68 14.05 6.78
CA SER A 629 -20.92 14.66 6.34
C SER A 629 -21.77 13.70 5.54
N ALA A 630 -23.08 13.95 5.53
CA ALA A 630 -24.01 13.32 4.61
C ALA A 630 -25.08 14.33 4.16
N ILE A 631 -25.60 14.12 2.95
CA ILE A 631 -26.75 14.87 2.40
C ILE A 631 -27.80 13.90 1.85
N PRO A 632 -29.09 14.25 1.83
CA PRO A 632 -30.11 13.38 1.26
C PRO A 632 -30.01 13.34 -0.27
N VAL A 633 -30.26 12.16 -0.84
CA VAL A 633 -30.33 11.98 -2.29
C VAL A 633 -31.37 10.91 -2.65
N THR A 634 -32.12 11.15 -3.72
CA THR A 634 -32.94 10.09 -4.34
C THR A 634 -32.13 9.46 -5.46
N LEU A 635 -31.69 8.23 -5.28
CA LEU A 635 -30.85 7.50 -6.23
C LEU A 635 -31.65 6.40 -6.92
N ARG A 636 -31.78 6.47 -8.25
CA ARG A 636 -32.31 5.36 -9.04
C ARG A 636 -31.19 4.36 -9.29
N VAL A 637 -31.41 3.10 -8.93
CA VAL A 637 -30.56 1.96 -9.30
C VAL A 637 -31.42 1.00 -10.11
N ARG A 638 -31.22 1.02 -11.43
CA ARG A 638 -31.98 0.31 -12.45
C ARG A 638 -33.46 0.69 -12.40
N GLU A 639 -34.29 -0.22 -11.88
CA GLU A 639 -35.75 -0.05 -11.75
C GLU A 639 -36.18 0.40 -10.35
N LYS A 640 -35.24 0.57 -9.40
CA LYS A 640 -35.55 0.87 -8.00
C LYS A 640 -35.10 2.26 -7.60
N ASP A 641 -35.99 2.99 -6.94
CA ASP A 641 -35.70 4.30 -6.37
C ASP A 641 -35.35 4.18 -4.89
N LEU A 642 -34.15 4.64 -4.55
CA LEU A 642 -33.59 4.58 -3.20
C LEU A 642 -33.58 5.97 -2.60
N LYS A 643 -34.24 6.13 -1.44
CA LYS A 643 -34.01 7.27 -0.56
C LYS A 643 -32.72 6.99 0.21
N ALA A 644 -31.63 7.59 -0.23
CA ALA A 644 -30.30 7.34 0.29
C ALA A 644 -29.69 8.61 0.88
N SER A 645 -28.60 8.44 1.62
CA SER A 645 -27.70 9.54 1.98
C SER A 645 -26.43 9.48 1.14
N GLU A 646 -26.00 10.59 0.56
CA GLU A 646 -24.68 10.72 -0.05
C GLU A 646 -23.67 11.11 1.03
N VAL A 647 -22.69 10.25 1.30
CA VAL A 647 -21.68 10.47 2.37
C VAL A 647 -20.37 10.94 1.75
N ASN A 648 -19.85 12.07 2.22
CA ASN A 648 -18.60 12.67 1.73
C ASN A 648 -17.84 13.43 2.84
N PHE A 649 -16.64 13.94 2.52
CA PHE A 649 -15.79 14.79 3.37
C PHE A 649 -15.37 14.15 4.71
N MET A 650 -15.18 12.82 4.74
CA MET A 650 -14.71 12.13 5.95
C MET A 650 -13.22 12.39 6.20
N VAL A 651 -12.90 13.14 7.25
CA VAL A 651 -11.52 13.51 7.61
C VAL A 651 -11.23 13.19 9.07
N VAL A 652 -10.01 12.70 9.31
CA VAL A 652 -9.44 12.54 10.66
C VAL A 652 -8.07 13.21 10.66
N HIS A 653 -7.85 14.07 11.66
CA HIS A 653 -6.58 14.74 11.88
C HIS A 653 -5.42 13.74 11.84
N LYS A 654 -4.33 14.07 11.13
CA LYS A 654 -3.23 13.12 10.82
C LYS A 654 -2.68 12.40 12.06
N LYS A 655 -2.44 13.13 13.16
CA LYS A 655 -1.96 12.60 14.46
C LYS A 655 -2.91 11.57 15.11
N LEU A 656 -4.18 11.50 14.72
CA LEU A 656 -5.21 10.62 15.30
C LEU A 656 -5.63 9.46 14.38
N ARG A 657 -5.05 9.32 13.17
CA ARG A 657 -5.48 8.30 12.20
C ARG A 657 -5.30 6.85 12.69
N SER A 658 -4.33 6.59 13.57
CA SER A 658 -4.11 5.26 14.18
C SER A 658 -5.11 4.91 15.31
N ARG A 659 -5.95 5.86 15.75
CA ARG A 659 -6.87 5.73 16.90
C ARG A 659 -8.26 5.16 16.54
N ARG A 660 -8.44 4.63 15.33
CA ARG A 660 -9.72 4.02 14.86
C ARG A 660 -10.96 4.92 14.99
N LEU A 661 -10.80 6.24 14.80
CA LEU A 661 -11.91 7.21 14.81
C LEU A 661 -12.86 7.07 13.60
N ALA A 662 -12.35 6.69 12.43
CA ALA A 662 -13.16 6.56 11.21
C ALA A 662 -14.34 5.56 11.36
N PRO A 663 -14.14 4.34 11.89
CA PRO A 663 -15.25 3.44 12.25
C PRO A 663 -16.33 4.06 13.15
N LEU A 664 -15.95 4.91 14.11
CA LEU A 664 -16.90 5.57 15.02
C LEU A 664 -17.69 6.66 14.29
N LEU A 665 -17.03 7.46 13.45
CA LEU A 665 -17.68 8.45 12.58
C LEU A 665 -18.72 7.79 11.67
N ILE A 666 -18.36 6.69 11.02
CA ILE A 666 -19.27 5.95 10.13
C ILE A 666 -20.47 5.42 10.93
N LYS A 667 -20.25 4.81 12.11
CA LYS A 667 -21.35 4.32 12.96
C LYS A 667 -22.28 5.45 13.40
N GLU A 668 -21.75 6.60 13.76
CA GLU A 668 -22.53 7.74 14.23
C GLU A 668 -23.33 8.37 13.08
N ILE A 669 -22.74 8.59 11.89
CA ILE A 669 -23.50 9.13 10.75
C ILE A 669 -24.57 8.15 10.29
N THR A 670 -24.29 6.83 10.27
CA THR A 670 -25.30 5.81 9.97
C THR A 670 -26.46 5.86 10.95
N ARG A 671 -26.18 6.02 12.26
CA ARG A 671 -27.24 6.17 13.28
C ARG A 671 -28.10 7.39 13.01
N LEU A 672 -27.50 8.52 12.67
CA LEU A 672 -28.20 9.78 12.40
C LEU A 672 -29.06 9.70 11.13
N CYS A 673 -28.58 9.06 10.07
CA CYS A 673 -29.38 8.78 8.88
C CYS A 673 -30.57 7.86 9.19
N HIS A 674 -30.33 6.77 9.95
CA HIS A 674 -31.37 5.82 10.33
C HIS A 674 -32.48 6.46 11.20
N LEU A 675 -32.13 7.43 12.05
CA LEU A 675 -33.12 8.17 12.85
C LEU A 675 -34.06 9.03 11.99
N GLN A 676 -33.61 9.47 10.81
CA GLN A 676 -34.42 10.20 9.84
C GLN A 676 -35.13 9.28 8.83
N GLY A 677 -35.07 7.96 9.03
CA GLY A 677 -35.72 6.99 8.13
C GLY A 677 -34.97 6.74 6.83
N VAL A 678 -33.68 7.08 6.76
CA VAL A 678 -32.81 6.84 5.59
C VAL A 678 -31.85 5.70 5.91
N TYR A 679 -31.95 4.59 5.18
CA TYR A 679 -31.27 3.33 5.52
C TYR A 679 -30.24 2.86 4.51
N GLN A 680 -30.12 3.55 3.37
CA GLN A 680 -29.13 3.29 2.34
C GLN A 680 -28.24 4.51 2.17
N ALA A 681 -27.02 4.31 1.67
CA ALA A 681 -26.12 5.41 1.35
C ALA A 681 -25.35 5.14 0.06
N ILE A 682 -24.96 6.21 -0.63
CA ILE A 682 -23.94 6.16 -1.68
C ILE A 682 -22.68 6.86 -1.18
N TYR A 683 -21.52 6.28 -1.47
CA TYR A 683 -20.24 6.88 -1.16
C TYR A 683 -19.20 6.42 -2.17
N THR A 684 -18.11 7.18 -2.30
CA THR A 684 -16.98 6.84 -3.16
C THR A 684 -15.68 6.74 -2.36
N GLY A 685 -14.70 6.08 -2.96
CA GLY A 685 -13.35 6.03 -2.41
C GLY A 685 -12.31 5.79 -3.50
N GLY A 686 -11.12 6.38 -3.33
CA GLY A 686 -9.95 6.11 -4.18
C GLY A 686 -9.21 4.81 -3.82
N VAL A 687 -9.50 4.26 -2.64
CA VAL A 687 -9.06 2.91 -2.24
C VAL A 687 -10.20 1.92 -2.44
N VAL A 688 -9.88 0.67 -2.78
CA VAL A 688 -10.91 -0.36 -2.94
C VAL A 688 -11.35 -0.88 -1.56
N LEU A 689 -12.64 -0.75 -1.29
CA LEU A 689 -13.36 -1.32 -0.16
C LEU A 689 -14.25 -2.48 -0.63
N PRO A 690 -14.71 -3.35 0.26
CA PRO A 690 -15.71 -4.34 -0.11
C PRO A 690 -17.13 -3.79 -0.31
N LYS A 691 -17.87 -4.12 -1.36
CA LYS A 691 -17.43 -4.45 -2.74
C LYS A 691 -17.95 -3.30 -3.61
N PRO A 692 -17.14 -2.74 -4.54
CA PRO A 692 -17.60 -1.63 -5.35
C PRO A 692 -18.70 -2.07 -6.31
N VAL A 693 -19.75 -1.27 -6.45
CA VAL A 693 -20.78 -1.47 -7.48
C VAL A 693 -20.28 -1.05 -8.86
N SER A 694 -19.39 -0.07 -8.93
CA SER A 694 -18.74 0.36 -10.16
C SER A 694 -17.36 0.99 -9.90
N THR A 695 -16.55 1.13 -10.94
CA THR A 695 -15.24 1.78 -10.89
C THR A 695 -15.04 2.62 -12.14
N CYS A 696 -14.77 3.90 -11.96
CA CYS A 696 -14.47 4.84 -13.04
C CYS A 696 -13.02 5.31 -12.96
N ARG A 697 -12.45 5.76 -14.07
CA ARG A 697 -11.07 6.27 -14.15
C ARG A 697 -11.04 7.78 -14.35
N TYR A 698 -10.14 8.48 -13.67
CA TYR A 698 -9.92 9.92 -13.87
C TYR A 698 -9.17 10.19 -15.18
N PHE A 699 -9.53 11.31 -15.81
CA PHE A 699 -8.94 11.83 -17.03
C PHE A 699 -8.73 13.33 -16.89
N HIS A 700 -7.62 13.82 -17.44
CA HIS A 700 -7.18 15.22 -17.30
C HIS A 700 -6.92 15.86 -18.65
N ARG A 701 -7.50 17.04 -18.88
CA ARG A 701 -7.27 17.86 -20.07
C ARG A 701 -6.58 19.17 -19.67
N SER A 702 -5.32 19.33 -20.05
CA SER A 702 -4.52 20.52 -19.73
C SER A 702 -5.07 21.77 -20.42
N ILE A 703 -5.48 22.80 -19.70
CA ILE A 703 -5.85 24.10 -20.29
C ILE A 703 -4.62 25.01 -20.35
N ASP A 704 -3.93 25.18 -19.23
CA ASP A 704 -2.62 25.84 -19.15
C ASP A 704 -1.52 24.80 -18.91
N TRP A 705 -1.13 24.12 -19.98
CA TRP A 705 -0.10 23.09 -19.91
C TRP A 705 1.24 23.62 -19.36
N LYS A 706 1.57 24.89 -19.64
CA LYS A 706 2.84 25.47 -19.20
C LYS A 706 2.86 25.58 -17.67
N LYS A 707 1.82 26.15 -17.07
CA LYS A 707 1.68 26.20 -15.62
C LYS A 707 1.69 24.81 -15.00
N LEU A 708 0.92 23.87 -15.55
CA LEU A 708 0.86 22.49 -15.05
C LEU A 708 2.21 21.77 -15.10
N ASN A 709 3.05 22.05 -16.11
CA ASN A 709 4.39 21.49 -16.19
C ASN A 709 5.36 22.16 -15.18
N GLU A 710 5.28 23.48 -14.99
CA GLU A 710 6.12 24.22 -14.03
C GLU A 710 5.89 23.79 -12.58
N VAL A 711 4.68 23.33 -12.25
CA VAL A 711 4.31 22.90 -10.89
C VAL A 711 4.40 21.39 -10.69
N GLY A 712 4.85 20.63 -11.70
CA GLY A 712 5.03 19.18 -11.61
C GLY A 712 3.76 18.34 -11.88
N PHE A 713 2.60 18.95 -12.10
CA PHE A 713 1.33 18.24 -12.36
C PHE A 713 1.33 17.49 -13.69
N SER A 714 1.96 18.04 -14.73
CA SER A 714 2.04 17.42 -16.06
C SER A 714 3.49 17.21 -16.49
N PRO A 715 3.99 15.97 -16.58
CA PRO A 715 5.35 15.72 -17.03
C PRO A 715 5.52 16.04 -18.52
N LEU A 716 6.72 16.46 -18.92
CA LEU A 716 7.07 16.64 -20.33
C LEU A 716 7.35 15.27 -20.96
N PRO A 717 6.61 14.84 -22.01
CA PRO A 717 6.85 13.56 -22.66
C PRO A 717 8.26 13.47 -23.27
N LYS A 718 8.87 12.27 -23.22
CA LYS A 718 10.15 11.98 -23.88
C LYS A 718 10.07 12.38 -25.36
N ASN A 719 11.08 13.09 -25.86
CA ASN A 719 11.16 13.63 -27.23
C ASN A 719 10.15 14.74 -27.57
N SER A 720 9.52 15.40 -26.59
CA SER A 720 8.68 16.58 -26.81
C SER A 720 9.35 17.87 -26.34
N LYS A 721 8.77 19.02 -26.72
CA LYS A 721 9.18 20.35 -26.26
C LYS A 721 7.99 21.10 -25.65
N PRO A 722 8.21 21.97 -24.65
CA PRO A 722 7.13 22.76 -24.04
C PRO A 722 6.24 23.49 -25.06
N GLU A 723 6.83 24.10 -26.08
CA GLU A 723 6.09 24.87 -27.10
C GLU A 723 5.16 23.96 -27.91
N TYR A 724 5.57 22.71 -28.16
CA TYR A 724 4.73 21.73 -28.84
C TYR A 724 3.52 21.34 -27.99
N GLN A 725 3.71 21.14 -26.67
CA GLN A 725 2.61 20.78 -25.78
C GLN A 725 1.60 21.93 -25.61
N VAL A 726 2.09 23.17 -25.48
CA VAL A 726 1.23 24.37 -25.47
C VAL A 726 0.41 24.45 -26.77
N ARG A 727 1.03 24.21 -27.94
CA ARG A 727 0.32 24.18 -29.22
C ARG A 727 -0.66 23.00 -29.34
N LYS A 728 -0.29 21.81 -28.85
CA LYS A 728 -1.13 20.61 -28.86
C LYS A 728 -2.45 20.84 -28.13
N TYR A 729 -2.39 21.53 -26.99
CA TYR A 729 -3.53 21.75 -26.11
C TYR A 729 -4.25 23.09 -26.32
N ALA A 730 -3.74 23.92 -27.23
CA ALA A 730 -4.35 25.20 -27.58
C ALA A 730 -5.83 25.06 -27.94
N LEU A 731 -6.64 25.96 -27.39
CA LEU A 731 -8.08 26.04 -27.61
C LEU A 731 -8.42 27.37 -28.31
N PRO A 732 -9.49 27.40 -29.13
CA PRO A 732 -10.03 28.63 -29.70
C PRO A 732 -10.42 29.67 -28.62
N ASP A 733 -10.64 30.92 -29.04
CA ASP A 733 -11.03 32.00 -28.14
C ASP A 733 -12.55 32.21 -28.06
N ARG A 734 -13.34 31.54 -28.93
CA ARG A 734 -14.80 31.63 -28.97
C ARG A 734 -15.41 30.25 -29.16
N THR A 735 -16.55 30.04 -28.51
CA THR A 735 -17.36 28.82 -28.65
C THR A 735 -17.98 28.74 -30.03
N ALA A 736 -18.23 27.52 -30.52
CA ALA A 736 -18.72 27.25 -31.87
C ALA A 736 -20.21 26.90 -31.92
N THR A 737 -20.78 26.36 -30.84
CA THR A 737 -22.17 25.91 -30.81
C THR A 737 -23.12 27.11 -30.83
N LYS A 738 -23.97 27.17 -31.87
CA LYS A 738 -25.00 28.20 -32.00
C LYS A 738 -26.06 28.02 -30.92
N GLY A 739 -26.50 29.13 -30.32
CA GLY A 739 -27.51 29.10 -29.26
C GLY A 739 -26.95 28.79 -27.86
N LEU A 740 -25.64 28.55 -27.73
CA LEU A 740 -25.00 28.35 -26.44
C LEU A 740 -25.04 29.63 -25.59
N ARG A 741 -25.59 29.53 -24.39
CA ARG A 741 -25.65 30.63 -23.41
C ARG A 741 -25.60 30.08 -21.97
N PRO A 742 -25.27 30.92 -20.97
CA PRO A 742 -25.42 30.54 -19.57
C PRO A 742 -26.86 30.09 -19.25
N MET A 743 -26.98 29.12 -18.35
CA MET A 743 -28.27 28.70 -17.81
C MET A 743 -28.87 29.79 -16.92
N GLU A 744 -30.17 30.02 -17.04
CA GLU A 744 -30.92 30.99 -16.23
C GLU A 744 -32.04 30.30 -15.44
N MET A 745 -32.60 30.98 -14.43
CA MET A 745 -33.70 30.47 -13.60
C MET A 745 -34.93 30.00 -14.42
N LYS A 746 -35.20 30.66 -15.55
CA LYS A 746 -36.32 30.30 -16.46
C LYS A 746 -36.12 28.95 -17.15
N ASP A 747 -34.88 28.46 -17.22
CA ASP A 747 -34.54 27.23 -17.94
C ASP A 747 -34.66 25.99 -17.05
N ILE A 748 -34.85 26.16 -15.73
CA ILE A 748 -34.83 25.08 -14.73
C ILE A 748 -35.75 23.94 -15.12
N ASP A 749 -37.00 24.22 -15.46
CA ASP A 749 -37.99 23.17 -15.73
C ASP A 749 -37.65 22.39 -17.02
N ALA A 750 -37.13 23.07 -18.04
CA ALA A 750 -36.72 22.46 -19.30
C ALA A 750 -35.42 21.65 -19.15
N VAL A 751 -34.45 22.15 -18.37
CA VAL A 751 -33.22 21.40 -18.05
C VAL A 751 -33.53 20.20 -17.18
N LEU A 752 -34.42 20.33 -16.18
CA LEU A 752 -34.85 19.23 -15.33
C LEU A 752 -35.48 18.10 -16.16
N ASP A 753 -36.39 18.44 -17.08
CA ASP A 753 -36.99 17.46 -17.98
C ASP A 753 -35.94 16.76 -18.85
N LEU A 754 -35.08 17.52 -19.52
CA LEU A 754 -34.03 16.97 -20.38
C LEU A 754 -33.05 16.09 -19.59
N LEU A 755 -32.61 16.55 -18.42
CA LEU A 755 -31.66 15.86 -17.57
C LEU A 755 -32.27 14.57 -17.00
N ARG A 756 -33.53 14.57 -16.55
CA ARG A 756 -34.20 13.35 -16.09
C ARG A 756 -34.31 12.31 -17.20
N ARG A 757 -34.73 12.71 -18.41
CA ARG A 757 -34.84 11.81 -19.55
C ARG A 757 -33.48 11.24 -19.95
N TYR A 758 -32.44 12.07 -19.98
CA TYR A 758 -31.09 11.63 -20.30
C TYR A 758 -30.52 10.72 -19.20
N LEU A 759 -30.64 11.10 -17.92
CA LEU A 759 -30.14 10.31 -16.80
C LEU A 759 -30.88 8.96 -16.66
N ALA A 760 -32.09 8.83 -17.19
CA ALA A 760 -32.84 7.57 -17.21
C ALA A 760 -32.17 6.48 -18.07
N THR A 761 -31.27 6.83 -18.99
CA THR A 761 -30.56 5.86 -19.85
C THR A 761 -29.44 5.11 -19.13
N PHE A 762 -29.00 5.61 -17.97
CA PHE A 762 -27.94 4.99 -17.17
C PHE A 762 -28.50 3.94 -16.20
N ASP A 763 -27.64 3.11 -15.61
CA ASP A 763 -28.05 2.11 -14.62
C ASP A 763 -28.19 2.72 -13.22
N MET A 764 -27.37 3.71 -12.86
CA MET A 764 -27.41 4.35 -11.54
C MET A 764 -27.30 5.86 -11.68
N ALA A 765 -28.33 6.62 -11.31
CA ALA A 765 -28.36 8.07 -11.47
C ALA A 765 -29.25 8.75 -10.41
N PRO A 766 -28.97 10.02 -10.04
CA PRO A 766 -29.84 10.77 -9.15
C PRO A 766 -31.16 11.14 -9.84
N GLN A 767 -32.23 11.24 -9.05
CA GLN A 767 -33.51 11.79 -9.47
C GLN A 767 -33.65 13.22 -8.93
N PHE A 768 -33.23 14.19 -9.74
CA PHE A 768 -33.27 15.58 -9.33
C PHE A 768 -34.70 16.09 -9.11
N THR A 769 -34.92 16.90 -8.09
CA THR A 769 -36.08 17.79 -7.97
C THR A 769 -35.80 19.15 -8.61
N ARG A 770 -36.82 20.00 -8.68
CA ARG A 770 -36.69 21.36 -9.20
C ARG A 770 -35.76 22.21 -8.31
N GLU A 771 -35.92 22.09 -7.00
CA GLU A 771 -35.12 22.78 -5.99
C GLU A 771 -33.66 22.32 -6.03
N GLU A 772 -33.43 21.03 -6.26
CA GLU A 772 -32.07 20.49 -6.41
C GLU A 772 -31.41 20.99 -7.70
N VAL A 773 -32.13 21.10 -8.82
CA VAL A 773 -31.59 21.70 -10.06
C VAL A 773 -31.22 23.17 -9.83
N GLU A 774 -32.05 23.92 -9.12
CA GLU A 774 -31.77 25.31 -8.76
C GLU A 774 -30.48 25.42 -7.94
N HIS A 775 -30.38 24.67 -6.84
CA HIS A 775 -29.22 24.69 -5.96
C HIS A 775 -27.92 24.18 -6.62
N TRP A 776 -28.00 23.06 -7.33
CA TRP A 776 -26.81 22.41 -7.88
C TRP A 776 -26.32 23.06 -9.17
N LEU A 777 -27.23 23.57 -10.00
CA LEU A 777 -26.91 23.91 -11.39
C LEU A 777 -26.98 25.42 -11.67
N ILE A 778 -27.60 26.23 -10.83
CA ILE A 778 -27.56 27.69 -10.98
C ILE A 778 -26.49 28.29 -10.06
N PRO A 779 -25.58 29.13 -10.58
CA PRO A 779 -24.63 29.84 -9.74
C PRO A 779 -25.35 30.80 -8.78
N ASP A 780 -25.13 30.65 -7.48
CA ASP A 780 -25.67 31.56 -6.47
C ASP A 780 -24.73 32.77 -6.28
N PRO A 781 -25.18 34.01 -6.55
CA PRO A 781 -24.38 35.21 -6.35
C PRO A 781 -24.10 35.53 -4.87
N ALA A 782 -24.77 34.86 -3.92
CA ALA A 782 -24.50 35.02 -2.49
C ALA A 782 -23.16 34.39 -2.05
N TYR A 783 -22.58 33.50 -2.86
CA TYR A 783 -21.26 32.94 -2.58
C TYR A 783 -20.14 33.90 -2.97
N GLU A 784 -19.14 34.04 -2.09
CA GLU A 784 -17.95 34.85 -2.33
C GLU A 784 -17.19 34.40 -3.59
N GLN A 785 -17.20 33.09 -3.85
CA GLN A 785 -16.57 32.47 -4.99
C GLN A 785 -17.59 31.62 -5.75
N GLN A 786 -17.67 31.83 -7.07
CA GLN A 786 -18.52 31.00 -7.92
C GLN A 786 -17.99 29.55 -7.95
N VAL A 787 -18.88 28.60 -7.66
CA VAL A 787 -18.53 27.18 -7.58
C VAL A 787 -18.90 26.41 -8.84
N ILE A 788 -20.03 26.72 -9.47
CA ILE A 788 -20.59 25.99 -10.61
C ILE A 788 -20.70 26.89 -11.84
N TRP A 789 -20.50 26.33 -13.04
CA TRP A 789 -20.77 26.95 -14.32
C TRP A 789 -21.70 26.04 -15.13
N SER A 790 -22.86 26.57 -15.51
CA SER A 790 -23.88 25.82 -16.26
C SER A 790 -24.28 26.55 -17.53
N TYR A 791 -24.43 25.79 -18.60
CA TYR A 791 -24.74 26.29 -19.93
C TYR A 791 -25.84 25.46 -20.58
N VAL A 792 -26.64 26.14 -21.39
CA VAL A 792 -27.71 25.53 -22.20
C VAL A 792 -27.52 25.92 -23.67
N VAL A 793 -28.01 25.06 -24.56
CA VAL A 793 -28.10 25.35 -25.99
C VAL A 793 -29.56 25.47 -26.34
N GLU A 794 -29.94 26.66 -26.82
CA GLU A 794 -31.28 26.96 -27.27
C GLU A 794 -31.33 26.97 -28.80
N ASP A 795 -32.25 26.20 -29.38
CA ASP A 795 -32.45 26.20 -30.82
C ASP A 795 -32.90 27.61 -31.28
N PRO A 796 -32.16 28.25 -32.22
CA PRO A 796 -32.44 29.63 -32.60
C PRO A 796 -33.85 29.87 -33.16
N THR A 797 -34.44 28.85 -33.77
CA THR A 797 -35.72 28.91 -34.49
C THR A 797 -36.89 28.52 -33.59
N THR A 798 -36.79 27.38 -32.91
CA THR A 798 -37.88 26.82 -32.09
C THR A 798 -37.88 27.33 -30.66
N LYS A 799 -36.77 27.95 -30.19
CA LYS A 799 -36.56 28.38 -28.80
C LYS A 799 -36.59 27.24 -27.77
N LYS A 800 -36.58 25.98 -28.23
CA LYS A 800 -36.51 24.81 -27.35
C LYS A 800 -35.05 24.59 -26.95
N LEU A 801 -34.82 24.22 -25.68
CA LEU A 801 -33.51 23.76 -25.22
C LEU A 801 -33.22 22.36 -25.80
N THR A 802 -32.02 22.21 -26.36
CA THR A 802 -31.57 20.95 -26.98
C THR A 802 -30.47 20.28 -26.19
N ASP A 803 -29.66 21.05 -25.47
CA ASP A 803 -28.51 20.54 -24.74
C ASP A 803 -28.25 21.36 -23.47
N TYR A 804 -27.58 20.72 -22.54
CA TYR A 804 -27.16 21.28 -21.26
C TYR A 804 -25.80 20.68 -20.87
N PHE A 805 -24.91 21.47 -20.27
CA PHE A 805 -23.71 20.96 -19.60
C PHE A 805 -23.26 21.88 -18.47
N SER A 806 -22.52 21.31 -17.51
CA SER A 806 -21.95 22.04 -16.40
C SER A 806 -20.59 21.50 -15.94
N PHE A 807 -19.85 22.34 -15.23
CA PHE A 807 -18.61 21.97 -14.54
C PHE A 807 -18.43 22.84 -13.29
N TYR A 808 -17.81 22.28 -12.25
CA TYR A 808 -17.53 22.98 -11.00
C TYR A 808 -16.03 23.25 -10.79
N CYS A 809 -15.71 24.21 -9.94
CA CYS A 809 -14.34 24.55 -9.57
C CYS A 809 -13.95 23.86 -8.26
N LEU A 810 -12.82 23.17 -8.29
CA LEU A 810 -12.13 22.72 -7.09
C LEU A 810 -10.64 23.07 -7.26
N GLU A 811 -10.13 23.87 -6.33
CA GLU A 811 -8.74 24.31 -6.36
C GLU A 811 -7.86 23.35 -5.56
N SER A 812 -6.60 23.22 -5.99
CA SER A 812 -5.56 22.53 -5.23
C SER A 812 -4.44 23.50 -4.93
N SER A 813 -4.04 23.59 -3.65
CA SER A 813 -2.87 24.37 -3.24
C SER A 813 -1.59 23.62 -3.57
N ILE A 814 -0.60 24.37 -4.07
CA ILE A 814 0.71 23.87 -4.49
C ILE A 814 1.67 24.05 -3.32
N ILE A 815 2.33 22.96 -2.93
CA ILE A 815 3.32 22.96 -1.86
C ILE A 815 4.71 23.16 -2.50
N ASN A 816 5.53 24.06 -1.93
CA ASN A 816 6.93 24.30 -2.34
C ASN A 816 7.14 24.85 -3.78
N ASN A 817 6.32 25.80 -4.25
CA ASN A 817 6.56 26.51 -5.53
C ASN A 817 6.56 28.04 -5.35
N GLU A 818 7.63 28.72 -5.78
CA GLU A 818 7.78 30.18 -5.63
C GLU A 818 6.90 30.99 -6.58
N LYS A 819 6.40 30.40 -7.68
CA LYS A 819 5.71 31.14 -8.76
C LYS A 819 4.20 31.00 -8.75
N HIS A 820 3.69 29.84 -8.33
CA HIS A 820 2.28 29.51 -8.39
C HIS A 820 1.83 28.97 -7.03
N SER A 821 0.75 29.52 -6.49
CA SER A 821 0.18 29.10 -5.20
C SER A 821 -0.90 28.04 -5.33
N ASN A 822 -1.73 28.09 -6.40
CA ASN A 822 -2.86 27.19 -6.58
C ASN A 822 -2.99 26.72 -8.05
N ILE A 823 -3.53 25.52 -8.24
CA ILE A 823 -4.07 24.99 -9.49
C ILE A 823 -5.60 25.07 -9.42
N ARG A 824 -6.22 25.75 -10.40
CA ARG A 824 -7.67 25.80 -10.55
C ARG A 824 -8.12 24.69 -11.48
N ALA A 825 -8.75 23.65 -10.93
CA ALA A 825 -9.26 22.54 -11.71
C ALA A 825 -10.77 22.65 -11.92
N ALA A 826 -11.20 22.54 -13.17
CA ALA A 826 -12.60 22.38 -13.52
C ALA A 826 -12.93 20.88 -13.53
N TYR A 827 -14.04 20.47 -12.93
CA TYR A 827 -14.52 19.09 -12.96
C TYR A 827 -15.82 19.04 -13.75
N LEU A 828 -15.86 18.22 -14.81
CA LEU A 828 -17.08 17.98 -15.56
C LEU A 828 -18.15 17.42 -14.63
N TYR A 829 -19.32 18.06 -14.60
CA TYR A 829 -20.42 17.67 -13.73
C TYR A 829 -21.52 16.99 -14.56
N TYR A 830 -22.74 17.52 -14.58
CA TYR A 830 -23.82 16.96 -15.37
C TYR A 830 -23.95 17.62 -16.74
N TYR A 831 -24.41 16.84 -17.72
CA TYR A 831 -24.80 17.30 -19.04
C TYR A 831 -25.92 16.42 -19.59
N ALA A 832 -26.62 16.91 -20.61
CA ALA A 832 -27.66 16.18 -21.33
C ALA A 832 -27.81 16.70 -22.75
N SER A 833 -28.23 15.85 -23.68
CA SER A 833 -28.47 16.22 -25.08
C SER A 833 -29.67 15.45 -25.64
N GLU A 834 -30.56 16.16 -26.35
CA GLU A 834 -31.70 15.55 -27.04
C GLU A 834 -31.26 14.51 -28.10
N ILE A 835 -30.03 14.63 -28.64
CA ILE A 835 -29.48 13.65 -29.60
C ILE A 835 -29.36 12.25 -28.99
N ALA A 836 -29.14 12.15 -27.68
CA ALA A 836 -29.09 10.85 -27.00
C ALA A 836 -30.47 10.18 -26.87
N LEU A 837 -31.54 10.96 -27.02
CA LEU A 837 -32.92 10.55 -26.77
C LEU A 837 -33.72 10.37 -28.06
N ASP A 838 -33.20 10.84 -29.18
CA ASP A 838 -33.79 10.68 -30.50
C ASP A 838 -33.55 9.24 -31.02
N PRO A 839 -34.60 8.43 -31.23
CA PRO A 839 -34.46 7.07 -31.77
C PRO A 839 -33.86 7.03 -33.18
N ALA A 840 -33.91 8.13 -33.94
CA ALA A 840 -33.30 8.22 -35.25
C ALA A 840 -31.79 8.54 -35.21
N SER A 841 -31.28 8.98 -34.06
CA SER A 841 -29.88 9.34 -33.86
C SER A 841 -29.04 8.14 -33.45
N SER A 842 -27.84 8.04 -34.01
CA SER A 842 -26.87 6.98 -33.68
C SER A 842 -25.94 7.39 -32.54
N ARG A 843 -25.25 6.40 -31.95
CA ARG A 843 -24.16 6.65 -30.99
C ARG A 843 -23.03 7.52 -31.58
N SER A 844 -22.84 7.47 -32.90
CA SER A 844 -21.88 8.34 -33.62
C SER A 844 -22.35 9.80 -33.69
N ASP A 845 -23.65 10.02 -33.83
CA ASP A 845 -24.24 11.37 -33.81
C ASP A 845 -24.12 11.97 -32.42
N LEU A 846 -24.40 11.18 -31.37
CA LEU A 846 -24.17 11.58 -29.99
C LEU A 846 -22.69 11.89 -29.73
N LYS A 847 -21.77 11.02 -30.18
CA LYS A 847 -20.32 11.27 -30.09
C LYS A 847 -19.93 12.60 -30.73
N THR A 848 -20.46 12.90 -31.91
CA THR A 848 -20.22 14.16 -32.61
C THR A 848 -20.74 15.35 -31.81
N ARG A 849 -21.96 15.24 -31.27
CA ARG A 849 -22.59 16.30 -30.48
C ARG A 849 -21.84 16.58 -29.18
N LEU A 850 -21.52 15.54 -28.41
CA LEU A 850 -20.79 15.69 -27.14
C LEU A 850 -19.40 16.27 -27.37
N ASN A 851 -18.70 15.88 -28.43
CA ASN A 851 -17.42 16.50 -28.77
C ASN A 851 -17.53 18.01 -29.00
N ALA A 852 -18.60 18.48 -29.66
CA ALA A 852 -18.84 19.91 -29.86
C ALA A 852 -19.12 20.64 -28.54
N LEU A 853 -19.98 20.06 -27.68
CA LEU A 853 -20.33 20.65 -26.38
C LEU A 853 -19.13 20.71 -25.44
N ILE A 854 -18.37 19.63 -25.31
CA ILE A 854 -17.21 19.57 -24.42
C ILE A 854 -16.06 20.45 -24.94
N ASN A 855 -15.87 20.57 -26.26
CA ASN A 855 -14.93 21.55 -26.81
C ASN A 855 -15.30 22.98 -26.36
N ASP A 856 -16.58 23.34 -26.39
CA ASP A 856 -17.03 24.64 -25.91
C ASP A 856 -16.90 24.80 -24.39
N ALA A 857 -17.14 23.73 -23.61
CA ALA A 857 -16.87 23.71 -22.18
C ALA A 857 -15.39 23.99 -21.86
N LEU A 858 -14.45 23.38 -22.62
CA LEU A 858 -13.02 23.64 -22.49
C LEU A 858 -12.65 25.09 -22.82
N ILE A 859 -13.27 25.68 -23.85
CA ILE A 859 -13.07 27.10 -24.21
C ILE A 859 -13.58 28.01 -23.08
N LEU A 860 -14.74 27.69 -22.49
CA LEU A 860 -15.30 28.43 -21.36
C LEU A 860 -14.42 28.29 -20.12
N ALA A 861 -13.91 27.10 -19.82
CA ALA A 861 -12.96 26.90 -18.73
C ALA A 861 -11.66 27.72 -18.93
N LYS A 862 -11.12 27.77 -20.17
CA LYS A 862 -10.00 28.67 -20.50
C LYS A 862 -10.36 30.14 -20.26
N LYS A 863 -11.56 30.57 -20.66
CA LYS A 863 -12.04 31.95 -20.44
C LYS A 863 -12.05 32.31 -18.94
N TYR A 864 -12.47 31.39 -18.08
CA TYR A 864 -12.50 31.57 -16.63
C TYR A 864 -11.20 31.19 -15.91
N LYS A 865 -10.09 31.06 -16.64
CA LYS A 865 -8.74 30.86 -16.07
C LYS A 865 -8.61 29.58 -15.24
N PHE A 866 -9.22 28.49 -15.72
CA PHE A 866 -8.90 27.16 -15.23
C PHE A 866 -7.60 26.64 -15.87
N ASP A 867 -6.85 25.85 -15.11
CA ASP A 867 -5.55 25.32 -15.52
C ASP A 867 -5.68 23.91 -16.10
N VAL A 868 -6.62 23.12 -15.58
CA VAL A 868 -6.91 21.74 -15.99
C VAL A 868 -8.42 21.49 -15.96
N PHE A 869 -8.89 20.62 -16.85
CA PHE A 869 -10.26 20.14 -16.89
C PHE A 869 -10.30 18.63 -16.67
N ASN A 870 -10.98 18.19 -15.61
CA ASN A 870 -11.04 16.82 -15.15
C ASN A 870 -12.37 16.20 -15.55
N ALA A 871 -12.34 14.92 -15.90
CA ALA A 871 -13.52 14.11 -16.16
C ALA A 871 -13.27 12.67 -15.68
N LEU A 872 -14.34 11.94 -15.44
CA LEU A 872 -14.31 10.50 -15.16
C LEU A 872 -14.85 9.73 -16.37
N THR A 873 -14.66 8.42 -16.42
CA THR A 873 -15.25 7.56 -17.48
C THR A 873 -16.75 7.29 -17.32
N LEU A 874 -17.41 7.92 -16.35
CA LEU A 874 -18.86 7.89 -16.13
C LEU A 874 -19.65 8.61 -17.25
N LEU A 875 -20.98 8.50 -17.23
CA LEU A 875 -21.87 8.99 -18.29
C LEU A 875 -21.42 8.49 -19.68
N ASP A 876 -21.63 9.29 -20.73
CA ASP A 876 -21.11 9.03 -22.08
C ASP A 876 -19.72 9.63 -22.30
N ASN A 877 -18.92 9.85 -21.23
CA ASN A 877 -17.65 10.57 -21.34
C ASN A 877 -16.65 9.89 -22.29
N GLY A 878 -16.66 8.55 -22.33
CA GLY A 878 -15.85 7.76 -23.26
C GLY A 878 -15.95 8.18 -24.72
N LEU A 879 -17.07 8.79 -25.14
CA LEU A 879 -17.27 9.23 -26.53
C LEU A 879 -16.39 10.42 -26.94
N PHE A 880 -15.95 11.26 -25.99
CA PHE A 880 -15.21 12.48 -26.32
C PHE A 880 -13.81 12.58 -25.70
N LEU A 881 -13.48 11.79 -24.67
CA LEU A 881 -12.22 11.90 -23.92
C LEU A 881 -10.99 11.92 -24.85
N GLU A 882 -10.87 10.94 -25.75
CA GLU A 882 -9.71 10.84 -26.65
C GLU A 882 -9.63 12.00 -27.65
N GLN A 883 -10.75 12.30 -28.34
CA GLN A 883 -10.79 13.34 -29.38
C GLN A 883 -10.58 14.74 -28.79
N GLN A 884 -11.09 14.99 -27.58
CA GLN A 884 -10.84 16.22 -26.83
C GLN A 884 -9.47 16.24 -26.14
N LYS A 885 -8.63 15.20 -26.31
CA LYS A 885 -7.26 15.11 -25.81
C LYS A 885 -7.17 15.05 -24.28
N PHE A 886 -8.14 14.43 -23.62
CA PHE A 886 -8.00 14.07 -22.21
C PHE A 886 -6.97 12.95 -22.09
N GLY A 887 -5.96 13.16 -21.24
CA GLY A 887 -4.99 12.13 -20.88
C GLY A 887 -5.53 11.28 -19.73
N ALA A 888 -5.28 9.98 -19.80
CA ALA A 888 -5.70 9.07 -18.73
C ALA A 888 -4.89 9.36 -17.46
N GLY A 889 -5.58 9.64 -16.35
CA GLY A 889 -4.99 9.71 -15.02
C GLY A 889 -4.66 8.32 -14.48
N ASP A 890 -3.89 8.29 -13.41
CA ASP A 890 -3.56 7.08 -12.63
C ASP A 890 -4.58 6.77 -11.53
N GLY A 891 -5.40 7.75 -11.14
CA GLY A 891 -6.48 7.61 -10.17
C GLY A 891 -7.73 6.89 -10.70
N GLN A 892 -8.32 6.05 -9.84
CA GLN A 892 -9.65 5.47 -10.01
C GLN A 892 -10.59 5.94 -8.90
N LEU A 893 -11.88 6.00 -9.21
CA LEU A 893 -12.94 6.29 -8.25
C LEU A 893 -13.90 5.10 -8.20
N HIS A 894 -14.02 4.50 -7.02
CA HIS A 894 -14.87 3.35 -6.78
C HIS A 894 -16.18 3.80 -6.14
N TYR A 895 -17.30 3.33 -6.67
CA TYR A 895 -18.64 3.62 -6.16
C TYR A 895 -19.14 2.49 -5.27
N TYR A 896 -19.78 2.83 -4.16
CA TYR A 896 -20.31 1.88 -3.18
C TYR A 896 -21.73 2.24 -2.78
N LEU A 897 -22.52 1.21 -2.46
CA LEU A 897 -23.84 1.35 -1.86
C LEU A 897 -23.84 0.69 -0.48
N PHE A 898 -24.14 1.47 0.56
CA PHE A 898 -24.32 0.99 1.91
C PHE A 898 -25.72 0.42 2.09
N ASN A 899 -25.83 -0.77 2.70
CA ASN A 899 -27.07 -1.49 2.95
C ASN A 899 -27.92 -1.75 1.70
N TYR A 900 -27.27 -1.96 0.56
CA TYR A 900 -27.94 -2.29 -0.69
C TYR A 900 -27.08 -3.24 -1.53
N ASN A 901 -27.69 -4.32 -2.01
CA ASN A 901 -27.05 -5.31 -2.85
C ASN A 901 -27.46 -5.08 -4.31
N ALA A 902 -26.50 -4.75 -5.16
CA ALA A 902 -26.69 -4.48 -6.59
C ALA A 902 -25.68 -5.28 -7.42
N ASN A 903 -26.07 -5.70 -8.62
CA ASN A 903 -25.13 -6.28 -9.57
C ASN A 903 -24.14 -5.20 -10.05
N PRO A 904 -22.93 -5.58 -10.50
CA PRO A 904 -21.96 -4.63 -11.02
C PRO A 904 -22.54 -3.75 -12.14
N ILE A 905 -22.17 -2.47 -12.11
CA ILE A 905 -22.54 -1.46 -13.11
C ILE A 905 -21.28 -1.07 -13.88
N ALA A 906 -21.37 -1.02 -15.21
CA ALA A 906 -20.25 -0.64 -16.06
C ALA A 906 -19.78 0.79 -15.71
N GLY A 907 -18.48 0.98 -15.53
CA GLY A 907 -17.89 2.28 -15.16
C GLY A 907 -17.24 3.04 -16.31
N GLY A 908 -17.45 2.58 -17.55
CA GLY A 908 -16.83 3.13 -18.76
C GLY A 908 -15.37 2.74 -18.98
N VAL A 909 -14.90 1.69 -18.29
CA VAL A 909 -13.58 1.10 -18.51
C VAL A 909 -13.65 -0.42 -18.66
N ASP A 910 -12.79 -0.96 -19.53
CA ASP A 910 -12.66 -2.40 -19.76
C ASP A 910 -11.78 -3.07 -18.70
N GLN A 911 -11.58 -4.39 -18.83
CA GLN A 911 -10.71 -5.14 -17.92
C GLN A 911 -9.23 -4.71 -17.98
N LYS A 912 -8.83 -3.93 -18.99
CA LYS A 912 -7.47 -3.36 -19.15
C LYS A 912 -7.41 -1.91 -18.68
N ASN A 913 -8.50 -1.39 -18.08
CA ASN A 913 -8.65 -0.01 -17.63
C ASN A 913 -8.53 1.02 -18.77
N LEU A 914 -8.84 0.60 -19.99
CA LEU A 914 -9.01 1.46 -21.17
C LEU A 914 -10.48 1.85 -21.29
N ILE A 915 -10.78 2.90 -22.07
CA ILE A 915 -12.16 3.31 -22.30
C ILE A 915 -12.94 2.15 -22.94
N ASP A 916 -14.08 1.81 -22.35
CA ASP A 916 -14.95 0.76 -22.88
C ASP A 916 -15.91 1.34 -23.93
N ASP A 917 -15.92 0.74 -25.12
CA ASP A 917 -16.86 1.09 -26.19
C ASP A 917 -18.33 0.89 -25.78
N GLY A 918 -18.58 -0.01 -24.82
CA GLY A 918 -19.88 -0.25 -24.19
C GLY A 918 -20.41 0.93 -23.36
N GLY A 919 -19.55 1.89 -22.99
CA GLY A 919 -19.92 3.06 -22.19
C GLY A 919 -20.03 2.78 -20.69
N SER A 920 -20.58 3.74 -19.95
CA SER A 920 -20.80 3.63 -18.51
C SER A 920 -22.29 3.53 -18.20
N GLY A 921 -22.64 2.74 -17.20
CA GLY A 921 -23.95 2.76 -16.55
C GLY A 921 -24.00 3.70 -15.34
N VAL A 922 -22.88 4.34 -14.96
CA VAL A 922 -22.83 5.30 -13.86
C VAL A 922 -23.23 6.67 -14.37
N GLY A 923 -24.40 7.15 -13.94
CA GLY A 923 -24.93 8.48 -14.24
C GLY A 923 -24.90 9.45 -13.06
N VAL A 924 -24.34 9.06 -11.90
CA VAL A 924 -24.12 9.94 -10.75
C VAL A 924 -22.69 10.49 -10.76
N VAL A 925 -22.53 11.78 -10.47
CA VAL A 925 -21.26 12.48 -10.33
C VAL A 925 -21.11 12.96 -8.89
N MET A 926 -20.09 12.48 -8.20
CA MET A 926 -19.79 12.81 -6.80
C MET A 926 -18.80 13.97 -6.71
N LEU A 927 -18.88 14.77 -5.64
CA LEU A 927 -18.12 16.00 -5.45
C LEU A 927 -16.71 15.81 -4.87
#